data_AF-A0A5M3Z622-F1
#
_entry.id   AF-A0A5M3Z622-F1
#
_cell.length_a   1.000
_cell.length_b   1.000
_cell.length_c   1.000
_cell.angle_alpha   90.00
_cell.angle_beta   90.00
_cell.angle_gamma   90.00
#
_symmetry.space_group_name_H-M   'P 1'
#
loop_
_entity.id
_entity.type
_entity.pdbx_description
1 polymer ?
#
loop_
_entity_poly.entity_id
_entity_poly.type
_entity_poly.pdbx_seq_one_letter_code
_entity_poly.pdbx_strand_id
1 'polypeptide(L)'
;MRFPSLFGPATAGLSTLVHLAHGLSFNPVSQPDLDLGPLGQVALAGDFDAATFYAYTEQADTPSPENDTQSLLTPLPNGVMTTLADSDAAIRAMCPFTKKDGSFAGIFVGGNFTRLGGVESPGAALFNPNTTKVTALPGLTGSVSAVLCDQETNRVYVGGQFQYKNSTNAAVWVADQGWSSLEFEGFNGAVTSILKNDDGHIIFGGAFDGIGNATSSDKTLQIVNLPSANISSDAISSRSGFADPRNILCQTSGADGEGKTWLLDDYSPGYWRADMRYEFYPTKLRLYNTHLEGRGTKSFLFRRLPDNGIMNLTYTDPDTGDDVYCDSSCPLSDSTDELYRDFKFVNTVGMSGFMLEVLGWYGAGAGLNGIQLYDNDTVAYAINDFNEPTCAGIEEPSKSSNTGSWTTTDTDESQSEYLTANVTDSTATDTSVVFMPDVKRSGRYSILLWTPGCSQDGTCNSRGVVNVTSTVSSNSDPVEKRIYQTNLYEKFDVIYTGHVDASDESFRPRVTLTPVAGQGDITVVASRVQFNLIHASGGLSGELNGLYDFDPNSKNTTTDLSSSAINNAGTKLDENASVESMVSHDGVIYVAGNFSGSGIQNIMFLNEDGNATAMAQQGLNSRVASMAVLDSFLYVGGNFTDTSDSSNSNLKHVAAYSFNDKTWTALGGGVNGPVDRVFALSLNVSADLNETTIGVSGNFDQLLEFDDKPSTSVNGFAVWLPSRKNWLQNLNITQFGFSGHLSAVTRAENITILAGNLASGGISVGSSVSLLHEDELGLTPLLSKSNTTGATYTGVYDTSSGRNLTILGGRFTTTASNGSQIHNLAIVDGKEGTISGLGSGVDSNSTFLTFVVSGDTLYAGGNVTGHVGDSALGGFVVYDLENGTFAETQPPRFTGETVTVESIVTRPNSNEIYFAGQFDNAGALPCPGICFYDSDEQQWSRPGAALSGHVLAIRWMSNNNMIAVGDLEIEGNKSVVATYTTKGQVWKSFDGASSSDIPGTVTAFTPASTDVSKFWLAGVSDDGSSFLVNYDGSGFRFADKIFGDGTDIRGLEVLPISKDHENVDLLNVDQMLLVTGQLVIPNFGHASAALFNGTALTPFILTSTSGGQHGRVSQLFYENKNPYAREGDHHSNGIVVLVSFCCALGCVFLIVIAGVIFNKIQRRRQGYVPGPQTDRSTNMQRLPPEYLFNTLKNRNPAAPTI
;
A
#
# COMPACT_ATOMS: atom_id res chain seq x y z
N MET A 1 36.89 4.92 -13.88
CA MET A 1 37.61 3.81 -14.56
C MET A 1 36.86 3.49 -15.84
N ARG A 2 37.55 3.32 -16.98
CA ARG A 2 36.90 3.11 -18.30
C ARG A 2 36.30 1.71 -18.39
N PHE A 3 34.97 1.62 -18.49
CA PHE A 3 34.29 0.41 -18.96
C PHE A 3 34.40 0.32 -20.50
N PRO A 4 34.60 -0.88 -21.08
CA PRO A 4 34.78 -1.02 -22.52
C PRO A 4 33.43 -0.90 -23.23
N SER A 5 33.33 0.08 -24.13
CA SER A 5 32.25 0.23 -25.09
C SER A 5 32.28 -0.90 -26.12
N LEU A 6 31.20 -1.68 -26.24
CA LEU A 6 31.07 -2.71 -27.27
C LEU A 6 29.69 -2.67 -27.94
N PHE A 7 29.33 -1.56 -28.58
CA PHE A 7 28.36 -1.56 -29.69
C PHE A 7 28.70 -0.43 -30.69
N GLY A 8 29.27 -0.81 -31.83
CA GLY A 8 29.30 0.02 -33.04
C GLY A 8 28.22 -0.48 -34.02
N PRO A 9 27.67 0.38 -34.91
CA PRO A 9 26.45 0.08 -35.63
C PRO A 9 26.66 -0.70 -36.93
N ALA A 10 25.57 -1.38 -37.32
CA ALA A 10 25.20 -1.90 -38.64
C ALA A 10 25.71 -3.30 -39.06
N THR A 11 24.79 -4.26 -39.18
CA THR A 11 24.30 -4.77 -40.48
C THR A 11 23.15 -5.77 -40.29
N ALA A 12 22.11 -5.62 -41.10
CA ALA A 12 20.95 -6.51 -41.16
C ALA A 12 21.37 -7.93 -41.63
N GLY A 13 20.85 -8.97 -40.96
CA GLY A 13 21.07 -10.36 -41.37
C GLY A 13 20.30 -11.39 -40.55
N LEU A 14 19.26 -11.94 -41.17
CA LEU A 14 18.60 -13.24 -40.96
C LEU A 14 18.15 -13.64 -39.55
N SER A 15 16.83 -13.69 -39.43
CA SER A 15 15.99 -14.27 -38.38
C SER A 15 16.40 -15.70 -37.99
N THR A 16 17.12 -15.82 -36.88
CA THR A 16 17.01 -16.97 -35.99
C THR A 16 15.85 -16.71 -35.04
N LEU A 17 14.84 -17.60 -35.07
CA LEU A 17 13.76 -17.68 -34.09
C LEU A 17 14.37 -17.84 -32.69
N VAL A 18 14.56 -16.71 -32.00
CA VAL A 18 14.77 -16.68 -30.55
C VAL A 18 13.38 -16.91 -29.95
N HIS A 19 13.25 -17.93 -29.11
CA HIS A 19 12.10 -18.06 -28.22
C HIS A 19 11.98 -16.76 -27.42
N LEU A 20 10.95 -15.97 -27.69
CA LEU A 20 10.57 -14.82 -26.88
C LEU A 20 10.34 -15.31 -25.46
N ALA A 21 11.22 -14.94 -24.53
CA ALA A 21 10.92 -15.01 -23.10
C ALA A 21 9.76 -14.03 -22.87
N HIS A 22 8.61 -14.54 -22.44
CA HIS A 22 7.42 -13.74 -22.19
C HIS A 22 7.51 -13.20 -20.75
N GLY A 23 8.16 -12.06 -20.56
CA GLY A 23 8.14 -11.34 -19.29
C GLY A 23 7.07 -10.24 -19.27
N LEU A 24 6.67 -9.80 -18.08
CA LEU A 24 5.95 -8.54 -17.88
C LEU A 24 6.72 -7.41 -18.58
N SER A 25 6.07 -6.74 -19.53
CA SER A 25 6.61 -5.56 -20.19
C SER A 25 6.04 -4.32 -19.51
N PHE A 26 6.90 -3.58 -18.83
CA PHE A 26 6.55 -2.27 -18.30
C PHE A 26 6.82 -1.20 -19.36
N ASN A 27 6.01 -0.15 -19.39
CA ASN A 27 6.15 0.90 -20.40
C ASN A 27 7.03 2.03 -19.83
N PRO A 28 8.30 2.15 -20.26
CA PRO A 28 9.15 3.22 -19.79
C PRO A 28 8.63 4.57 -20.29
N VAL A 29 8.65 5.56 -19.41
CA VAL A 29 8.36 6.96 -19.71
C VAL A 29 9.68 7.63 -20.07
N SER A 30 9.72 8.30 -21.23
CA SER A 30 10.90 9.06 -21.63
C SER A 30 11.15 10.16 -20.62
N GLN A 31 12.36 10.17 -20.05
CA GLN A 31 12.78 11.27 -19.20
C GLN A 31 12.94 12.56 -20.04
N PRO A 32 12.69 13.73 -19.44
CA PRO A 32 12.87 15.02 -20.08
C PRO A 32 14.35 15.30 -20.38
N ASP A 33 14.62 15.89 -21.55
CA ASP A 33 15.95 16.31 -22.00
C ASP A 33 16.42 17.60 -21.29
N LEU A 34 16.41 17.64 -19.95
CA LEU A 34 16.81 18.82 -19.15
C LEU A 34 18.30 19.15 -19.33
N ASP A 35 18.65 20.43 -19.44
CA ASP A 35 20.04 20.92 -19.46
C ASP A 35 20.40 21.52 -18.09
N LEU A 36 20.77 20.67 -17.12
CA LEU A 36 21.09 21.12 -15.76
C LEU A 36 22.53 21.65 -15.62
N GLY A 37 23.40 21.44 -16.62
CA GLY A 37 24.81 21.82 -16.57
C GLY A 37 25.07 23.28 -16.19
N PRO A 38 24.37 24.27 -16.79
CA PRO A 38 24.53 25.67 -16.45
C PRO A 38 24.17 26.02 -15.00
N LEU A 39 23.33 25.21 -14.34
CA LEU A 39 22.89 25.43 -12.95
C LEU A 39 23.90 24.93 -11.91
N GLY A 40 24.90 24.13 -12.32
CA GLY A 40 25.83 23.48 -11.38
C GLY A 40 25.13 22.38 -10.59
N GLN A 41 25.35 22.34 -9.27
CA GLN A 41 24.59 21.42 -8.40
C GLN A 41 23.13 21.84 -8.30
N VAL A 42 22.21 20.87 -8.36
CA VAL A 42 20.77 21.07 -8.28
C VAL A 42 20.17 20.15 -7.22
N ALA A 43 19.22 20.65 -6.44
CA ALA A 43 18.51 19.87 -5.44
C ALA A 43 17.07 20.32 -5.22
N LEU A 44 16.28 19.41 -4.66
CA LEU A 44 14.90 19.58 -4.27
C LEU A 44 14.79 19.47 -2.75
N ALA A 45 13.98 20.34 -2.14
CA ALA A 45 13.62 20.32 -0.73
C ALA A 45 12.10 20.24 -0.58
N GLY A 46 11.62 19.52 0.43
CA GLY A 46 10.20 19.47 0.74
C GLY A 46 9.86 18.75 2.03
N ASP A 47 8.64 18.22 2.09
CA ASP A 47 8.15 17.36 3.16
C ASP A 47 7.87 15.98 2.59
N PHE A 48 8.90 15.14 2.65
CA PHE A 48 8.88 13.77 2.14
C PHE A 48 10.02 12.93 2.75
N ASP A 49 9.75 11.65 2.92
CA ASP A 49 10.68 10.66 3.47
C ASP A 49 11.23 9.70 2.41
N ALA A 50 10.64 9.70 1.22
CA ALA A 50 11.10 8.96 0.05
C ALA A 50 10.83 9.72 -1.26
N ALA A 51 11.67 9.52 -2.28
CA ALA A 51 11.53 10.15 -3.59
C ALA A 51 11.91 9.20 -4.73
N THR A 52 11.22 9.34 -5.87
CA THR A 52 11.55 8.61 -7.12
C THR A 52 11.16 9.44 -8.34
N PHE A 53 11.80 9.13 -9.48
CA PHE A 53 11.34 9.64 -10.77
C PHE A 53 10.10 8.89 -11.24
N TYR A 54 9.23 9.59 -11.96
CA TYR A 54 8.22 8.96 -12.81
C TYR A 54 8.91 8.40 -14.06
N ALA A 55 9.20 7.10 -14.05
CA ALA A 55 9.96 6.41 -15.09
C ALA A 55 9.16 5.31 -15.80
N TYR A 56 8.04 4.87 -15.23
CA TYR A 56 7.14 3.85 -15.81
C TYR A 56 5.69 4.27 -15.63
N THR A 57 4.86 4.00 -16.63
CA THR A 57 3.44 4.39 -16.59
C THR A 57 2.66 3.74 -15.44
N GLU A 58 3.12 2.58 -14.99
CA GLU A 58 2.57 1.74 -13.93
C GLU A 58 2.90 2.27 -12.52
N GLN A 59 3.64 3.38 -12.39
CA GLN A 59 3.87 4.07 -11.10
C GLN A 59 2.68 4.95 -10.65
N ALA A 60 1.58 4.97 -11.39
CA ALA A 60 0.39 5.74 -11.05
C ALA A 60 -0.43 5.04 -9.94
N ASP A 61 -0.88 5.82 -8.94
CA ASP A 61 -1.84 5.45 -7.88
C ASP A 61 -1.62 4.06 -7.24
N THR A 62 -0.49 3.85 -6.56
CA THR A 62 -0.36 2.75 -5.59
C THR A 62 -1.36 2.96 -4.43
N PRO A 63 -2.23 1.99 -4.12
CA PRO A 63 -3.21 2.11 -3.04
C PRO A 63 -2.54 2.48 -1.71
N SER A 64 -3.19 3.37 -0.95
CA SER A 64 -2.80 3.66 0.43
C SER A 64 -2.82 2.37 1.27
N PRO A 65 -1.82 2.12 2.13
CA PRO A 65 -1.77 0.93 2.99
C PRO A 65 -2.88 0.87 4.06
N GLU A 66 -3.78 1.85 4.12
CA GLU A 66 -4.82 2.00 5.15
C GLU A 66 -6.08 1.11 4.94
N ASN A 67 -6.25 0.46 3.79
CA ASN A 67 -7.31 -0.51 3.60
C ASN A 67 -6.75 -1.93 3.82
N ASP A 68 -7.40 -2.77 4.64
CA ASP A 68 -7.07 -4.20 4.85
C ASP A 68 -7.19 -5.08 3.57
N THR A 69 -7.36 -4.42 2.42
CA THR A 69 -7.18 -4.99 1.08
C THR A 69 -5.70 -5.29 0.84
N GLN A 70 -5.42 -6.47 0.32
CA GLN A 70 -4.08 -6.80 -0.19
C GLN A 70 -4.08 -6.76 -1.70
N SER A 71 -2.91 -6.75 -2.31
CA SER A 71 -2.76 -6.78 -3.75
C SER A 71 -1.66 -7.75 -4.15
N LEU A 72 -1.74 -8.24 -5.39
CA LEU A 72 -0.59 -8.80 -6.08
C LEU A 72 0.26 -7.64 -6.58
N LEU A 73 1.55 -7.67 -6.24
CA LEU A 73 2.50 -6.59 -6.48
C LEU A 73 3.72 -7.13 -7.23
N THR A 74 4.43 -6.25 -7.93
CA THR A 74 5.72 -6.57 -8.53
C THR A 74 6.65 -5.37 -8.51
N PRO A 75 7.97 -5.55 -8.31
CA PRO A 75 8.93 -4.47 -8.44
C PRO A 75 9.13 -4.10 -9.92
N LEU A 76 9.03 -2.80 -10.21
CA LEU A 76 9.45 -2.21 -11.47
C LEU A 76 10.97 -2.23 -11.60
N PRO A 77 11.53 -2.03 -12.81
CA PRO A 77 12.99 -2.05 -12.99
C PRO A 77 13.73 -0.97 -12.18
N ASN A 78 13.06 0.14 -11.84
CA ASN A 78 13.59 1.18 -10.95
C ASN A 78 13.42 0.87 -9.44
N GLY A 79 12.95 -0.33 -9.07
CA GLY A 79 12.79 -0.78 -7.68
C GLY A 79 11.46 -0.40 -7.03
N VAL A 80 10.65 0.46 -7.65
CA VAL A 80 9.33 0.87 -7.13
C VAL A 80 8.31 -0.26 -7.33
N MET A 81 7.47 -0.50 -6.33
CA MET A 81 6.39 -1.48 -6.38
C MET A 81 5.20 -0.94 -7.17
N THR A 82 4.60 -1.81 -8.00
CA THR A 82 3.34 -1.54 -8.67
C THR A 82 2.32 -2.65 -8.40
N THR A 83 1.05 -2.30 -8.45
CA THR A 83 -0.09 -3.20 -8.27
C THR A 83 -0.46 -3.88 -9.58
N LEU A 84 -0.61 -5.20 -9.52
CA LEU A 84 -1.06 -6.02 -10.65
C LEU A 84 -2.54 -6.40 -10.54
N ALA A 85 -3.02 -6.68 -9.33
CA ALA A 85 -4.42 -7.03 -9.07
C ALA A 85 -4.75 -6.85 -7.58
N ASP A 86 -5.85 -6.17 -7.28
CA ASP A 86 -6.32 -5.99 -5.89
C ASP A 86 -7.20 -7.13 -5.41
N SER A 87 -7.12 -7.39 -4.11
CA SER A 87 -7.90 -8.36 -3.36
C SER A 87 -8.73 -7.66 -2.29
N ASP A 88 -9.98 -8.06 -2.12
CA ASP A 88 -10.87 -7.50 -1.10
C ASP A 88 -10.58 -8.02 0.32
N ALA A 89 -9.65 -8.97 0.47
CA ALA A 89 -9.12 -9.43 1.74
C ALA A 89 -7.68 -9.97 1.61
N ALA A 90 -7.21 -10.72 2.61
CA ALA A 90 -5.84 -11.21 2.68
C ALA A 90 -5.56 -12.37 1.71
N ILE A 91 -4.45 -12.24 1.00
CA ILE A 91 -3.79 -13.32 0.26
C ILE A 91 -2.85 -14.01 1.25
N ARG A 92 -2.87 -15.35 1.31
CA ARG A 92 -2.14 -16.12 2.33
C ARG A 92 -1.09 -17.06 1.76
N ALA A 93 -1.32 -17.55 0.55
CA ALA A 93 -0.43 -18.48 -0.12
C ALA A 93 -0.44 -18.26 -1.63
N MET A 94 0.72 -18.45 -2.25
CA MET A 94 0.87 -18.38 -3.69
C MET A 94 1.81 -19.49 -4.14
N CYS A 95 1.53 -20.06 -5.31
CA CYS A 95 2.40 -21.06 -5.90
C CYS A 95 2.38 -20.99 -7.43
N PRO A 96 3.54 -21.04 -8.10
CA PRO A 96 3.61 -21.00 -9.56
C PRO A 96 3.25 -22.38 -10.11
N PHE A 97 2.20 -22.46 -10.92
CA PHE A 97 1.70 -23.73 -11.45
C PHE A 97 2.15 -23.94 -12.90
N THR A 98 3.15 -24.81 -13.06
CA THR A 98 3.59 -25.33 -14.35
C THR A 98 3.09 -26.77 -14.50
N LYS A 99 2.47 -27.08 -15.64
CA LYS A 99 2.00 -28.44 -15.95
C LYS A 99 3.17 -29.35 -16.34
N LYS A 100 2.92 -30.66 -16.32
CA LYS A 100 3.85 -31.72 -16.71
C LYS A 100 4.42 -31.57 -18.12
N ASP A 101 3.66 -30.99 -19.03
CA ASP A 101 4.08 -30.71 -20.42
C ASP A 101 5.00 -29.49 -20.55
N GLY A 102 5.29 -28.80 -19.43
CA GLY A 102 6.10 -27.59 -19.37
C GLY A 102 5.31 -26.29 -19.60
N SER A 103 4.00 -26.36 -19.83
CA SER A 103 3.16 -25.16 -19.99
C SER A 103 2.91 -24.48 -18.64
N PHE A 104 3.14 -23.17 -18.58
CA PHE A 104 2.84 -22.36 -17.41
C PHE A 104 1.35 -22.00 -17.39
N ALA A 105 0.60 -22.50 -16.41
CA ALA A 105 -0.83 -22.26 -16.29
C ALA A 105 -1.14 -20.94 -15.57
N GLY A 106 -0.23 -20.46 -14.72
CA GLY A 106 -0.38 -19.23 -13.94
C GLY A 106 0.08 -19.42 -12.50
N ILE A 107 -0.16 -18.43 -11.67
CA ILE A 107 0.08 -18.45 -10.23
C ILE A 107 -1.23 -18.81 -9.55
N PHE A 108 -1.24 -19.91 -8.81
CA PHE A 108 -2.35 -20.26 -7.95
C PHE A 108 -2.29 -19.40 -6.69
N VAL A 109 -3.34 -18.61 -6.45
CA VAL A 109 -3.43 -17.65 -5.35
C VAL A 109 -4.51 -18.14 -4.40
N GLY A 110 -4.17 -18.28 -3.11
CA GLY A 110 -5.09 -18.68 -2.04
C GLY A 110 -5.14 -17.65 -0.92
N GLY A 111 -6.31 -17.42 -0.35
CA GLY A 111 -6.53 -16.44 0.71
C GLY A 111 -7.91 -16.53 1.34
N ASN A 112 -8.35 -15.48 2.04
CA ASN A 112 -9.72 -15.34 2.55
C ASN A 112 -10.54 -14.30 1.76
N PHE A 113 -10.05 -13.93 0.57
CA PHE A 113 -10.71 -12.98 -0.32
C PHE A 113 -11.93 -13.59 -0.98
N THR A 114 -12.90 -12.73 -1.30
CA THR A 114 -14.06 -13.08 -2.13
C THR A 114 -13.90 -12.60 -3.57
N ARG A 115 -12.98 -11.65 -3.81
CA ARG A 115 -12.67 -11.09 -5.13
C ARG A 115 -11.18 -10.85 -5.30
N LEU A 116 -10.63 -11.17 -6.48
CA LEU A 116 -9.26 -10.85 -6.88
C LEU A 116 -9.25 -10.25 -8.29
N GLY A 117 -8.57 -9.12 -8.48
CA GLY A 117 -8.47 -8.42 -9.77
C GLY A 117 -9.83 -8.10 -10.41
N GLY A 118 -10.83 -7.78 -9.58
CA GLY A 118 -12.21 -7.51 -10.01
C GLY A 118 -13.05 -8.75 -10.34
N VAL A 119 -12.50 -9.97 -10.20
CA VAL A 119 -13.18 -11.23 -10.49
C VAL A 119 -13.63 -11.90 -9.18
N GLU A 120 -14.91 -12.25 -9.07
CA GLU A 120 -15.45 -13.04 -7.95
C GLU A 120 -14.84 -14.44 -7.97
N SER A 121 -14.09 -14.78 -6.92
CA SER A 121 -13.39 -16.05 -6.81
C SER A 121 -13.07 -16.35 -5.34
N PRO A 122 -14.06 -16.82 -4.55
CA PRO A 122 -13.88 -17.02 -3.12
C PRO A 122 -12.75 -18.00 -2.80
N GLY A 123 -11.82 -17.56 -1.94
CA GLY A 123 -10.76 -18.37 -1.34
C GLY A 123 -9.58 -18.72 -2.25
N ALA A 124 -9.80 -18.90 -3.56
CA ALA A 124 -8.74 -19.27 -4.51
C ALA A 124 -8.97 -18.69 -5.90
N ALA A 125 -7.90 -18.35 -6.61
CA ALA A 125 -7.92 -17.87 -7.99
C ALA A 125 -6.63 -18.24 -8.74
N LEU A 126 -6.67 -18.21 -10.08
CA LEU A 126 -5.48 -18.39 -10.91
C LEU A 126 -5.13 -17.05 -11.58
N PHE A 127 -3.93 -16.54 -11.32
CA PHE A 127 -3.43 -15.28 -11.86
C PHE A 127 -2.39 -15.51 -12.97
N ASN A 128 -2.57 -14.90 -14.13
CA ASN A 128 -1.57 -14.92 -15.19
C ASN A 128 -0.69 -13.65 -15.10
N PRO A 129 0.59 -13.75 -14.70
CA PRO A 129 1.47 -12.60 -14.57
C PRO A 129 1.77 -11.92 -15.90
N ASN A 130 1.72 -12.61 -17.04
CA ASN A 130 2.06 -12.03 -18.35
C ASN A 130 0.93 -11.17 -18.93
N THR A 131 -0.33 -11.49 -18.62
CA THR A 131 -1.50 -10.77 -19.13
C THR A 131 -2.28 -10.04 -18.04
N THR A 132 -1.78 -10.05 -16.80
CA THR A 132 -2.43 -9.57 -15.57
C THR A 132 -3.87 -10.08 -15.37
N LYS A 133 -4.23 -11.21 -16.01
CA LYS A 133 -5.59 -11.73 -16.03
C LYS A 133 -5.82 -12.67 -14.84
N VAL A 134 -6.89 -12.43 -14.10
CA VAL A 134 -7.40 -13.35 -13.06
C VAL A 134 -8.43 -14.30 -13.67
N THR A 135 -8.34 -15.58 -13.33
CA THR A 135 -9.31 -16.63 -13.67
C THR A 135 -9.93 -17.17 -12.39
N ALA A 136 -11.27 -17.13 -12.32
CA ALA A 136 -12.01 -17.59 -11.15
C ALA A 136 -11.89 -19.11 -10.95
N LEU A 137 -11.81 -19.54 -9.70
CA LEU A 137 -11.84 -20.94 -9.27
C LEU A 137 -12.98 -21.20 -8.28
N PRO A 138 -14.26 -21.02 -8.70
CA PRO A 138 -15.40 -21.09 -7.79
C PRO A 138 -15.58 -22.50 -7.21
N GLY A 139 -16.18 -22.57 -6.02
CA GLY A 139 -16.56 -23.83 -5.36
C GLY A 139 -15.99 -24.03 -3.96
N LEU A 140 -15.07 -23.18 -3.51
CA LEU A 140 -14.64 -23.13 -2.12
C LEU A 140 -15.48 -22.11 -1.34
N THR A 141 -15.83 -22.47 -0.11
CA THR A 141 -16.35 -21.52 0.88
C THR A 141 -15.41 -21.52 2.08
N GLY A 142 -14.76 -20.39 2.36
CA GLY A 142 -13.80 -20.24 3.46
C GLY A 142 -12.45 -19.65 3.04
N SER A 143 -11.41 -19.94 3.82
CA SER A 143 -10.06 -19.41 3.63
C SER A 143 -9.08 -20.50 3.20
N VAL A 144 -8.29 -20.23 2.17
CA VAL A 144 -7.11 -21.04 1.82
C VAL A 144 -5.89 -20.47 2.54
N SER A 145 -5.09 -21.34 3.18
CA SER A 145 -3.89 -20.95 3.94
C SER A 145 -2.61 -21.58 3.39
N ALA A 146 -2.70 -22.69 2.66
CA ALA A 146 -1.57 -23.40 2.10
C ALA A 146 -1.90 -23.94 0.70
N VAL A 147 -0.94 -23.85 -0.21
CA VAL A 147 -1.04 -24.43 -1.55
C VAL A 147 0.27 -25.09 -1.93
N LEU A 148 0.18 -26.24 -2.60
CA LEU A 148 1.31 -26.96 -3.16
C LEU A 148 0.99 -27.31 -4.62
N CYS A 149 1.71 -26.74 -5.58
CA CYS A 149 1.56 -27.08 -6.99
C CYS A 149 2.50 -28.22 -7.36
N ASP A 150 1.94 -29.37 -7.73
CA ASP A 150 2.68 -30.53 -8.16
C ASP A 150 2.65 -30.68 -9.69
N GLN A 151 3.80 -30.36 -10.30
CA GLN A 151 4.00 -30.45 -11.74
C GLN A 151 3.88 -31.89 -12.26
N GLU A 152 4.28 -32.90 -11.48
CA GLU A 152 4.37 -34.28 -11.96
C GLU A 152 3.00 -34.93 -12.19
N THR A 153 2.01 -34.50 -11.40
CA THR A 153 0.64 -35.02 -11.40
C THR A 153 -0.38 -34.03 -11.99
N ASN A 154 0.02 -32.81 -12.35
CA ASN A 154 -0.87 -31.72 -12.78
C ASN A 154 -1.92 -31.36 -11.72
N ARG A 155 -1.54 -31.40 -10.44
CA ARG A 155 -2.43 -31.16 -9.30
C ARG A 155 -1.95 -29.99 -8.47
N VAL A 156 -2.89 -29.27 -7.88
CA VAL A 156 -2.62 -28.30 -6.81
C VAL A 156 -3.33 -28.81 -5.56
N TYR A 157 -2.56 -29.18 -4.54
CA TYR A 157 -3.08 -29.53 -3.24
C TYR A 157 -3.35 -28.24 -2.47
N VAL A 158 -4.56 -28.13 -1.93
CA VAL A 158 -5.05 -26.90 -1.30
C VAL A 158 -5.48 -27.23 0.12
N GLY A 159 -4.94 -26.48 1.07
CA GLY A 159 -5.19 -26.62 2.50
C GLY A 159 -5.59 -25.29 3.10
N GLY A 160 -6.47 -25.33 4.08
CA GLY A 160 -6.93 -24.13 4.73
C GLY A 160 -8.03 -24.43 5.74
N GLN A 161 -8.93 -23.48 5.84
CA GLN A 161 -10.16 -23.60 6.60
C GLN A 161 -11.33 -23.28 5.69
N PHE A 162 -11.77 -24.29 4.95
CA PHE A 162 -12.80 -24.18 3.93
C PHE A 162 -13.58 -25.48 3.80
N GLN A 163 -14.74 -25.41 3.13
CA GLN A 163 -15.52 -26.58 2.75
C GLN A 163 -15.60 -26.68 1.23
N TYR A 164 -15.50 -27.91 0.72
CA TYR A 164 -15.73 -28.26 -0.68
C TYR A 164 -16.57 -29.54 -0.74
N LYS A 165 -17.87 -29.41 -1.06
CA LYS A 165 -18.82 -30.53 -1.01
C LYS A 165 -18.75 -31.25 0.36
N ASN A 166 -18.40 -32.53 0.38
CA ASN A 166 -18.24 -33.33 1.61
C ASN A 166 -16.82 -33.24 2.20
N SER A 167 -15.86 -32.63 1.50
CA SER A 167 -14.46 -32.50 1.95
C SER A 167 -14.28 -31.24 2.79
N THR A 168 -13.61 -31.35 3.94
CA THR A 168 -13.32 -30.20 4.82
C THR A 168 -11.83 -29.91 4.90
N ASN A 169 -11.44 -28.63 4.88
CA ASN A 169 -10.10 -28.10 5.12
C ASN A 169 -8.97 -28.53 4.17
N ALA A 170 -9.19 -29.54 3.32
CA ALA A 170 -8.30 -29.92 2.24
C ALA A 170 -9.08 -30.37 0.99
N ALA A 171 -8.54 -30.02 -0.18
CA ALA A 171 -9.04 -30.42 -1.49
C ALA A 171 -7.89 -30.45 -2.51
N VAL A 172 -8.17 -30.96 -3.70
CA VAL A 172 -7.23 -30.91 -4.81
C VAL A 172 -7.87 -30.23 -6.01
N TRP A 173 -7.13 -29.34 -6.66
CA TRP A 173 -7.49 -28.79 -7.95
C TRP A 173 -6.67 -29.47 -9.04
N VAL A 174 -7.35 -30.10 -10.00
CA VAL A 174 -6.71 -30.83 -11.09
C VAL A 174 -6.81 -30.00 -12.36
N ALA A 175 -5.67 -29.80 -13.05
CA ALA A 175 -5.66 -29.06 -14.30
C ALA A 175 -6.68 -29.65 -15.28
N ASP A 176 -7.46 -28.78 -15.92
CA ASP A 176 -8.45 -29.13 -16.94
C ASP A 176 -9.66 -29.96 -16.44
N GLN A 177 -9.70 -30.33 -15.15
CA GLN A 177 -10.82 -31.05 -14.51
C GLN A 177 -11.50 -30.26 -13.37
N GLY A 178 -10.78 -29.32 -12.76
CA GLY A 178 -11.30 -28.48 -11.66
C GLY A 178 -11.12 -29.12 -10.28
N TRP A 179 -11.96 -28.70 -9.33
CA TRP A 179 -11.92 -29.18 -7.94
C TRP A 179 -12.34 -30.64 -7.80
N SER A 180 -11.63 -31.38 -6.94
CA SER A 180 -11.94 -32.75 -6.53
C SER A 180 -11.69 -32.92 -5.02
N SER A 181 -12.48 -33.79 -4.39
CA SER A 181 -12.21 -34.23 -3.02
C SER A 181 -11.00 -35.17 -2.98
N LEU A 182 -10.31 -35.20 -1.83
CA LEU A 182 -9.31 -36.22 -1.52
C LEU A 182 -10.00 -37.50 -1.03
N GLU A 183 -9.36 -38.66 -1.18
CA GLU A 183 -9.95 -39.96 -0.83
C GLU A 183 -10.31 -40.10 0.67
N PHE A 184 -9.69 -39.28 1.52
CA PHE A 184 -9.92 -39.24 2.96
C PHE A 184 -10.90 -38.14 3.40
N GLU A 185 -11.53 -37.44 2.44
CA GLU A 185 -12.54 -36.39 2.68
C GLU A 185 -12.06 -35.21 3.55
N GLY A 186 -10.74 -34.97 3.55
CA GLY A 186 -10.14 -33.82 4.24
C GLY A 186 -9.94 -34.03 5.74
N PHE A 187 -9.86 -32.93 6.49
CA PHE A 187 -9.49 -32.92 7.90
C PHE A 187 -10.57 -32.26 8.77
N ASN A 188 -10.65 -32.67 10.03
CA ASN A 188 -11.55 -32.06 11.02
C ASN A 188 -11.04 -30.71 11.58
N GLY A 189 -9.87 -30.24 11.13
CA GLY A 189 -9.29 -28.96 11.51
C GLY A 189 -8.48 -28.31 10.39
N ALA A 190 -8.04 -27.06 10.62
CA ALA A 190 -7.42 -26.24 9.59
C ALA A 190 -6.04 -26.76 9.16
N VAL A 191 -5.75 -26.66 7.87
CA VAL A 191 -4.43 -26.94 7.28
C VAL A 191 -3.71 -25.63 6.99
N THR A 192 -2.46 -25.51 7.45
CA THR A 192 -1.65 -24.28 7.38
C THR A 192 -0.36 -24.49 6.59
N SER A 193 0.06 -25.73 6.36
CA SER A 193 1.24 -26.06 5.58
C SER A 193 1.05 -27.35 4.79
N ILE A 194 1.61 -27.41 3.58
CA ILE A 194 1.63 -28.60 2.73
C ILE A 194 3.03 -28.71 2.13
N LEU A 195 3.63 -29.89 2.22
CA LEU A 195 4.96 -30.18 1.70
C LEU A 195 4.92 -31.45 0.85
N LYS A 196 5.65 -31.48 -0.27
CA LYS A 196 5.92 -32.72 -1.02
C LYS A 196 7.24 -33.30 -0.54
N ASN A 197 7.23 -34.58 -0.17
CA ASN A 197 8.44 -35.31 0.21
C ASN A 197 9.11 -35.94 -1.04
N ASP A 198 10.38 -36.34 -0.89
CA ASP A 198 11.20 -36.87 -2.00
C ASP A 198 10.67 -38.20 -2.58
N ASP A 199 9.91 -38.96 -1.79
CA ASP A 199 9.21 -40.19 -2.19
C ASP A 199 7.89 -39.92 -2.96
N GLY A 200 7.52 -38.65 -3.11
CA GLY A 200 6.29 -38.21 -3.79
C GLY A 200 5.07 -38.16 -2.88
N HIS A 201 5.19 -38.49 -1.59
CA HIS A 201 4.12 -38.31 -0.62
C HIS A 201 3.86 -36.82 -0.36
N ILE A 202 2.62 -36.52 0.02
CA ILE A 202 2.16 -35.18 0.38
C ILE A 202 1.93 -35.14 1.89
N ILE A 203 2.66 -34.26 2.56
CA ILE A 203 2.57 -34.09 4.01
C ILE A 203 1.74 -32.85 4.29
N PHE A 204 0.66 -33.04 5.05
CA PHE A 204 -0.20 -31.96 5.53
C PHE A 204 0.16 -31.62 6.97
N GLY A 205 0.28 -30.34 7.25
CA GLY A 205 0.51 -29.78 8.58
C GLY A 205 -0.60 -28.80 8.94
N GLY A 206 -1.11 -28.91 10.17
CA GLY A 206 -2.15 -28.02 10.64
C GLY A 206 -2.57 -28.27 12.09
N ALA A 207 -3.82 -27.93 12.39
CA ALA A 207 -4.46 -28.11 13.69
C ALA A 207 -5.60 -29.12 13.58
N PHE A 208 -5.27 -30.38 13.28
CA PHE A 208 -6.20 -31.49 13.10
C PHE A 208 -5.68 -32.76 13.77
N ASP A 209 -6.58 -33.69 14.09
CA ASP A 209 -6.26 -34.98 14.71
C ASP A 209 -7.06 -36.14 14.07
N GLY A 210 -7.81 -35.85 13.00
CA GLY A 210 -8.62 -36.83 12.29
C GLY A 210 -8.86 -36.46 10.81
N ILE A 211 -9.29 -37.47 10.06
CA ILE A 211 -9.66 -37.39 8.63
C ILE A 211 -11.16 -37.61 8.45
N GLY A 212 -11.73 -37.07 7.38
CA GLY A 212 -13.18 -37.04 7.14
C GLY A 212 -13.86 -38.42 7.12
N ASN A 213 -13.22 -39.44 6.55
CA ASN A 213 -13.82 -40.76 6.34
C ASN A 213 -13.63 -41.79 7.48
N ALA A 214 -12.71 -41.55 8.43
CA ALA A 214 -12.33 -42.54 9.46
C ALA A 214 -12.71 -42.11 10.90
N THR A 215 -12.90 -40.81 11.12
CA THR A 215 -13.19 -40.24 12.45
C THR A 215 -14.55 -39.53 12.49
N SER A 216 -15.60 -40.21 12.06
CA SER A 216 -16.97 -39.74 12.28
C SER A 216 -17.29 -39.84 13.77
N SER A 217 -16.98 -38.80 14.53
CA SER A 217 -17.72 -38.56 15.78
C SER A 217 -19.19 -38.46 15.38
N ASP A 218 -20.06 -39.29 15.99
CA ASP A 218 -21.51 -39.23 15.74
C ASP A 218 -21.97 -37.77 15.88
N LYS A 219 -22.23 -37.12 14.73
CA LYS A 219 -22.61 -35.70 14.70
C LYS A 219 -23.93 -35.54 15.44
N THR A 220 -24.00 -34.53 16.28
CA THR A 220 -25.18 -34.23 17.10
C THR A 220 -26.30 -33.67 16.22
N LEU A 221 -27.42 -34.39 16.12
CA LEU A 221 -28.58 -33.95 15.35
C LEU A 221 -29.26 -32.74 16.00
N GLN A 222 -29.40 -31.63 15.27
CA GLN A 222 -30.20 -30.44 15.63
C GLN A 222 -31.58 -30.51 14.95
N ILE A 223 -32.65 -30.09 15.64
CA ILE A 223 -34.01 -30.10 15.07
C ILE A 223 -34.27 -28.81 14.28
N VAL A 224 -34.69 -28.93 13.01
CA VAL A 224 -35.12 -27.80 12.18
C VAL A 224 -36.44 -27.24 12.71
N ASN A 225 -36.55 -25.93 12.90
CA ASN A 225 -37.71 -25.27 13.48
C ASN A 225 -38.86 -25.09 12.48
N LEU A 226 -39.52 -26.19 12.13
CA LEU A 226 -40.72 -26.18 11.29
C LEU A 226 -41.86 -25.26 11.80
N PRO A 227 -42.06 -25.05 13.12
CA PRO A 227 -43.04 -24.06 13.62
C PRO A 227 -42.89 -22.62 13.08
N SER A 228 -41.66 -22.16 12.78
CA SER A 228 -41.41 -20.82 12.23
C SER A 228 -41.58 -20.73 10.71
N ALA A 229 -41.79 -21.87 10.05
CA ALA A 229 -42.00 -21.96 8.61
C ALA A 229 -43.40 -21.46 8.19
N ASN A 230 -43.50 -21.08 6.92
CA ASN A 230 -44.79 -20.95 6.25
C ASN A 230 -45.26 -22.35 5.81
N ILE A 231 -46.28 -22.87 6.49
CA ILE A 231 -46.81 -24.21 6.25
C ILE A 231 -48.06 -24.12 5.37
N SER A 232 -48.09 -24.90 4.30
CA SER A 232 -49.24 -25.04 3.42
C SER A 232 -49.57 -26.50 3.14
N SER A 233 -50.84 -26.74 2.82
CA SER A 233 -51.39 -28.04 2.46
C SER A 233 -52.40 -27.84 1.34
N ASP A 234 -52.49 -28.81 0.45
CA ASP A 234 -53.63 -28.93 -0.48
C ASP A 234 -54.73 -29.82 0.13
N ALA A 235 -55.81 -30.06 -0.62
CA ALA A 235 -56.89 -31.01 -0.32
C ALA A 235 -57.26 -31.01 1.17
N ILE A 236 -57.59 -29.83 1.69
CA ILE A 236 -57.82 -29.59 3.12
C ILE A 236 -59.06 -30.35 3.60
N SER A 237 -58.91 -31.17 4.65
CA SER A 237 -60.04 -31.93 5.21
C SER A 237 -61.21 -31.04 5.63
N SER A 238 -62.43 -31.43 5.28
CA SER A 238 -63.64 -30.74 5.75
C SER A 238 -63.97 -30.99 7.23
N ARG A 239 -63.15 -31.77 7.95
CA ARG A 239 -63.37 -32.17 9.35
C ARG A 239 -62.79 -31.12 10.30
N SER A 240 -63.64 -30.61 11.20
CA SER A 240 -63.22 -29.64 12.23
C SER A 240 -62.06 -30.18 13.06
N GLY A 241 -61.01 -29.35 13.20
CA GLY A 241 -59.83 -29.62 14.02
C GLY A 241 -58.83 -30.65 13.46
N PHE A 242 -59.01 -31.09 12.20
CA PHE A 242 -58.04 -31.93 11.46
C PHE A 242 -57.49 -31.25 10.19
N ALA A 243 -58.03 -30.08 9.85
CA ALA A 243 -57.74 -29.36 8.62
C ALA A 243 -56.40 -28.59 8.64
N ASP A 244 -55.92 -28.22 9.83
CA ASP A 244 -54.72 -27.39 10.00
C ASP A 244 -53.44 -28.25 9.87
N PRO A 245 -52.60 -28.04 8.85
CA PRO A 245 -51.34 -28.77 8.68
C PRO A 245 -50.31 -28.48 9.78
N ARG A 246 -50.54 -27.47 10.64
CA ARG A 246 -49.68 -27.20 11.79
C ARG A 246 -49.94 -28.14 12.98
N ASN A 247 -51.03 -28.92 12.98
CA ASN A 247 -51.38 -29.86 14.06
C ASN A 247 -50.29 -30.92 14.34
N ILE A 248 -49.42 -31.21 13.36
CA ILE A 248 -48.37 -32.24 13.43
C ILE A 248 -46.99 -31.70 13.81
N LEU A 249 -46.86 -30.38 13.99
CA LEU A 249 -45.58 -29.75 14.37
C LEU A 249 -45.31 -29.97 15.85
N CYS A 250 -44.06 -30.32 16.20
CA CYS A 250 -43.65 -30.63 17.58
C CYS A 250 -44.44 -31.76 18.27
N GLN A 251 -45.22 -32.55 17.51
CA GLN A 251 -45.93 -33.69 18.06
C GLN A 251 -45.05 -34.94 18.00
N THR A 252 -44.60 -35.41 19.18
CA THR A 252 -43.73 -36.58 19.32
C THR A 252 -44.39 -37.76 20.01
N SER A 253 -45.61 -37.57 20.55
CA SER A 253 -46.34 -38.61 21.27
C SER A 253 -46.99 -39.66 20.36
N GLY A 254 -47.11 -39.38 19.06
CA GLY A 254 -47.82 -40.23 18.09
C GLY A 254 -49.33 -40.34 18.33
N ALA A 255 -49.89 -39.57 19.27
CA ALA A 255 -51.30 -39.68 19.64
C ALA A 255 -52.23 -39.03 18.61
N ASP A 256 -53.20 -39.81 18.11
CA ASP A 256 -54.28 -39.31 17.27
C ASP A 256 -55.23 -38.36 18.04
N GLY A 257 -55.77 -37.35 17.35
CA GLY A 257 -56.88 -36.56 17.87
C GLY A 257 -57.01 -35.16 17.28
N GLU A 258 -58.10 -34.49 17.64
CA GLU A 258 -58.36 -33.10 17.25
C GLU A 258 -57.23 -32.19 17.74
N GLY A 259 -56.68 -31.35 16.85
CA GLY A 259 -55.52 -30.49 17.13
C GLY A 259 -54.18 -31.21 17.27
N LYS A 260 -54.13 -32.52 16.99
CA LYS A 260 -52.91 -33.36 17.06
C LYS A 260 -52.64 -34.15 15.77
N THR A 261 -53.67 -34.31 14.94
CA THR A 261 -53.61 -35.01 13.65
C THR A 261 -53.92 -34.03 12.53
N TRP A 262 -53.20 -34.14 11.41
CA TRP A 262 -53.53 -33.47 10.16
C TRP A 262 -54.04 -34.51 9.16
N LEU A 263 -55.17 -34.22 8.53
CA LEU A 263 -55.79 -35.07 7.51
C LEU A 263 -55.95 -34.30 6.19
N LEU A 264 -55.80 -35.03 5.09
CA LEU A 264 -56.31 -34.60 3.79
C LEU A 264 -57.82 -34.90 3.68
N ASP A 265 -58.47 -34.27 2.70
CA ASP A 265 -59.86 -34.54 2.36
C ASP A 265 -60.04 -35.98 1.89
N ASP A 266 -61.20 -36.56 2.19
CA ASP A 266 -61.43 -37.97 1.91
C ASP A 266 -61.33 -38.22 0.39
N TYR A 267 -60.57 -39.27 0.03
CA TYR A 267 -60.31 -39.73 -1.34
C TYR A 267 -59.56 -38.75 -2.25
N SER A 268 -58.89 -37.74 -1.69
CA SER A 268 -58.14 -36.75 -2.46
C SER A 268 -56.62 -36.87 -2.24
N PRO A 269 -55.80 -36.80 -3.31
CA PRO A 269 -54.36 -36.62 -3.18
C PRO A 269 -54.06 -35.19 -2.71
N GLY A 270 -52.90 -34.98 -2.10
CA GLY A 270 -52.48 -33.67 -1.62
C GLY A 270 -51.04 -33.67 -1.13
N TYR A 271 -50.61 -32.56 -0.56
CA TYR A 271 -49.25 -32.40 -0.07
C TYR A 271 -49.22 -31.69 1.29
N TRP A 272 -48.10 -31.83 1.97
CA TRP A 272 -47.68 -30.99 3.09
C TRP A 272 -46.40 -30.26 2.71
N ARG A 273 -46.36 -28.94 2.83
CA ARG A 273 -45.22 -28.10 2.39
C ARG A 273 -44.79 -27.14 3.48
N ALA A 274 -43.48 -27.00 3.63
CA ALA A 274 -42.84 -26.00 4.50
C ALA A 274 -41.88 -25.13 3.70
N ASP A 275 -42.07 -23.81 3.76
CA ASP A 275 -41.14 -22.80 3.24
C ASP A 275 -40.46 -22.07 4.41
N MET A 276 -39.14 -22.10 4.45
CA MET A 276 -38.29 -21.48 5.46
C MET A 276 -37.72 -20.15 4.95
N ARG A 277 -37.31 -19.28 5.88
CA ARG A 277 -36.62 -18.00 5.59
C ARG A 277 -35.09 -18.11 5.65
N TYR A 278 -34.58 -19.33 5.72
CA TYR A 278 -33.16 -19.66 5.79
C TYR A 278 -32.89 -21.00 5.10
N GLU A 279 -31.65 -21.22 4.70
CA GLU A 279 -31.18 -22.48 4.11
C GLU A 279 -30.72 -23.45 5.19
N PHE A 280 -31.14 -24.71 5.09
CA PHE A 280 -30.78 -25.80 6.01
C PHE A 280 -30.37 -27.07 5.24
N TYR A 281 -29.65 -27.98 5.90
CA TYR A 281 -29.07 -29.18 5.29
C TYR A 281 -29.62 -30.45 5.96
N PRO A 282 -30.78 -30.97 5.52
CA PRO A 282 -31.43 -32.05 6.23
C PRO A 282 -30.66 -33.37 6.09
N THR A 283 -30.52 -34.08 7.21
CA THR A 283 -29.84 -35.38 7.28
C THR A 283 -30.79 -36.51 7.66
N LYS A 284 -31.89 -36.17 8.35
CA LYS A 284 -32.93 -37.14 8.73
C LYS A 284 -34.32 -36.51 8.75
N LEU A 285 -35.31 -37.23 8.25
CA LEU A 285 -36.74 -36.95 8.35
C LEU A 285 -37.40 -38.03 9.20
N ARG A 286 -38.17 -37.63 10.21
CA ARG A 286 -39.00 -38.53 11.03
C ARG A 286 -40.47 -38.23 10.81
N LEU A 287 -41.25 -39.26 10.49
CA LEU A 287 -42.69 -39.14 10.27
C LEU A 287 -43.45 -40.08 11.21
N TYR A 288 -44.51 -39.55 11.82
CA TYR A 288 -45.46 -40.29 12.64
C TYR A 288 -46.74 -40.45 11.83
N ASN A 289 -47.09 -41.68 11.48
CA ASN A 289 -48.31 -41.92 10.74
C ASN A 289 -49.54 -41.73 11.64
N THR A 290 -50.68 -41.37 11.07
CA THR A 290 -51.96 -41.45 11.78
C THR A 290 -52.57 -42.83 11.58
N HIS A 291 -53.35 -43.27 12.56
CA HIS A 291 -54.20 -44.46 12.45
C HIS A 291 -55.66 -44.13 12.78
N LEU A 292 -56.00 -42.83 12.81
CA LEU A 292 -57.31 -42.34 13.20
C LEU A 292 -58.38 -42.87 12.24
N GLU A 293 -59.26 -43.72 12.77
CA GLU A 293 -60.34 -44.37 12.00
C GLU A 293 -59.82 -45.15 10.77
N GLY A 294 -58.60 -45.69 10.85
CA GLY A 294 -57.96 -46.44 9.76
C GLY A 294 -57.45 -45.58 8.59
N ARG A 295 -57.38 -44.25 8.76
CA ARG A 295 -56.68 -43.33 7.84
C ARG A 295 -55.19 -43.34 8.13
N GLY A 296 -54.38 -43.05 7.11
CA GLY A 296 -52.92 -42.97 7.24
C GLY A 296 -52.25 -42.74 5.89
N THR A 297 -51.03 -42.22 5.88
CA THR A 297 -50.22 -42.10 4.67
C THR A 297 -49.55 -43.45 4.36
N LYS A 298 -49.65 -43.94 3.12
CA LYS A 298 -49.05 -45.21 2.68
C LYS A 298 -47.72 -45.01 1.99
N SER A 299 -47.62 -43.97 1.15
CA SER A 299 -46.41 -43.64 0.44
C SER A 299 -46.35 -42.16 0.11
N PHE A 300 -45.15 -41.58 0.16
CA PHE A 300 -44.92 -40.16 -0.16
C PHE A 300 -43.68 -39.98 -1.05
N LEU A 301 -43.58 -38.80 -1.65
CA LEU A 301 -42.41 -38.31 -2.37
C LEU A 301 -41.89 -37.04 -1.68
N PHE A 302 -40.58 -36.99 -1.42
CA PHE A 302 -39.91 -35.82 -0.86
C PHE A 302 -39.36 -34.93 -1.99
N ARG A 303 -39.80 -33.67 -2.04
CA ARG A 303 -39.27 -32.66 -2.97
C ARG A 303 -38.57 -31.55 -2.23
N ARG A 304 -37.38 -31.20 -2.72
CA ARG A 304 -36.60 -30.04 -2.33
C ARG A 304 -37.18 -28.78 -2.95
N LEU A 305 -37.22 -27.68 -2.20
CA LEU A 305 -37.54 -26.35 -2.72
C LEU A 305 -36.27 -25.46 -2.69
N PRO A 306 -36.12 -24.54 -3.65
CA PRO A 306 -37.11 -24.14 -4.68
C PRO A 306 -37.08 -24.95 -5.99
N ASP A 307 -36.12 -25.87 -6.18
CA ASP A 307 -35.86 -26.51 -7.48
C ASP A 307 -36.77 -27.71 -7.82
N ASN A 308 -37.62 -28.15 -6.89
CA ASN A 308 -38.45 -29.35 -6.98
C ASN A 308 -37.65 -30.66 -7.19
N GLY A 309 -36.36 -30.67 -6.82
CA GLY A 309 -35.50 -31.84 -6.91
C GLY A 309 -36.00 -32.98 -6.03
N ILE A 310 -35.88 -34.22 -6.51
CA ILE A 310 -36.25 -35.43 -5.75
C ILE A 310 -35.06 -35.84 -4.88
N MET A 311 -35.29 -36.05 -3.59
CA MET A 311 -34.26 -36.49 -2.65
C MET A 311 -34.29 -38.01 -2.47
N ASN A 312 -33.12 -38.63 -2.49
CA ASN A 312 -32.97 -40.05 -2.19
C ASN A 312 -32.89 -40.26 -0.67
N LEU A 313 -33.74 -41.14 -0.16
CA LEU A 313 -33.84 -41.47 1.25
C LEU A 313 -33.52 -42.96 1.49
N THR A 314 -33.09 -43.27 2.70
CA THR A 314 -33.00 -44.65 3.20
C THR A 314 -33.79 -44.79 4.50
N TYR A 315 -34.43 -45.93 4.71
CA TYR A 315 -35.07 -46.27 5.99
C TYR A 315 -34.69 -47.69 6.39
N THR A 316 -34.72 -47.98 7.69
CA THR A 316 -34.45 -49.33 8.19
C THR A 316 -35.73 -50.14 8.15
N ASP A 317 -35.71 -51.25 7.41
CA ASP A 317 -36.86 -52.15 7.30
C ASP A 317 -37.09 -52.88 8.64
N PRO A 318 -38.29 -52.78 9.24
CA PRO A 318 -38.53 -53.30 10.59
C PRO A 318 -38.56 -54.83 10.68
N ASP A 319 -38.79 -55.54 9.57
CA ASP A 319 -38.85 -57.00 9.55
C ASP A 319 -37.45 -57.63 9.39
N THR A 320 -36.57 -56.96 8.64
CA THR A 320 -35.23 -57.47 8.29
C THR A 320 -34.09 -56.79 9.05
N GLY A 321 -34.29 -55.54 9.47
CA GLY A 321 -33.24 -54.70 10.05
C GLY A 321 -32.27 -54.08 9.05
N ASP A 322 -32.47 -54.30 7.75
CA ASP A 322 -31.60 -53.80 6.68
C ASP A 322 -32.00 -52.37 6.25
N ASP A 323 -31.03 -51.56 5.82
CA ASP A 323 -31.29 -50.23 5.25
C ASP A 323 -31.76 -50.36 3.79
N VAL A 324 -32.94 -49.81 3.49
CA VAL A 324 -33.61 -49.87 2.18
C VAL A 324 -33.71 -48.48 1.57
N TYR A 325 -33.39 -48.36 0.28
CA TYR A 325 -33.46 -47.10 -0.47
C TYR A 325 -34.87 -46.82 -1.00
N CYS A 326 -35.30 -45.56 -0.94
CA CYS A 326 -36.49 -45.06 -1.60
C CYS A 326 -36.25 -43.64 -2.17
N ASP A 327 -36.75 -43.38 -3.37
CA ASP A 327 -36.59 -42.09 -4.06
C ASP A 327 -37.94 -41.52 -4.51
N SER A 328 -38.62 -42.25 -5.40
CA SER A 328 -39.85 -41.88 -6.08
C SER A 328 -41.11 -42.25 -5.30
N SER A 329 -40.99 -43.13 -4.30
CA SER A 329 -42.07 -43.55 -3.41
C SER A 329 -41.51 -44.15 -2.12
N CYS A 330 -41.53 -43.38 -1.03
CA CYS A 330 -41.10 -43.82 0.29
C CYS A 330 -42.28 -44.36 1.12
N PRO A 331 -42.23 -45.61 1.63
CA PRO A 331 -43.37 -46.24 2.29
C PRO A 331 -43.48 -45.88 3.78
N LEU A 332 -44.72 -45.72 4.26
CA LEU A 332 -45.08 -45.61 5.68
C LEU A 332 -46.00 -46.77 6.07
N SER A 333 -45.82 -47.30 7.29
CA SER A 333 -46.59 -48.44 7.80
C SER A 333 -47.93 -48.00 8.39
N ASP A 334 -48.94 -48.88 8.29
CA ASP A 334 -50.22 -48.74 9.02
C ASP A 334 -50.21 -49.50 10.36
N SER A 335 -49.06 -50.05 10.77
CA SER A 335 -48.95 -50.76 12.05
C SER A 335 -48.92 -49.79 13.22
N THR A 336 -49.83 -49.96 14.17
CA THR A 336 -49.84 -49.20 15.43
C THR A 336 -48.67 -49.52 16.35
N ASP A 337 -47.92 -50.60 16.06
CA ASP A 337 -46.69 -50.96 16.79
C ASP A 337 -45.49 -50.09 16.35
N GLU A 338 -45.59 -49.41 15.21
CA GLU A 338 -44.57 -48.50 14.70
C GLU A 338 -44.96 -47.05 15.01
N LEU A 339 -44.40 -46.50 16.09
CA LEU A 339 -44.70 -45.13 16.52
C LEU A 339 -44.31 -44.07 15.48
N TYR A 340 -43.16 -44.27 14.83
CA TYR A 340 -42.63 -43.39 13.78
C TYR A 340 -41.66 -44.17 12.89
N ARG A 341 -41.36 -43.61 11.72
CA ARG A 341 -40.31 -44.07 10.83
C ARG A 341 -39.27 -42.96 10.59
N ASP A 342 -37.99 -43.34 10.64
CA ASP A 342 -36.87 -42.48 10.27
C ASP A 342 -36.44 -42.74 8.83
N PHE A 343 -36.26 -41.66 8.08
CA PHE A 343 -35.69 -41.62 6.74
C PHE A 343 -34.41 -40.80 6.77
N LYS A 344 -33.27 -41.39 6.40
CA LYS A 344 -31.97 -40.70 6.29
C LYS A 344 -31.76 -40.23 4.85
N PHE A 345 -31.16 -39.05 4.69
CA PHE A 345 -30.83 -38.52 3.36
C PHE A 345 -29.53 -39.14 2.86
N VAL A 346 -29.53 -39.63 1.62
CA VAL A 346 -28.32 -40.24 1.01
C VAL A 346 -27.27 -39.16 0.66
N ASN A 347 -27.74 -38.00 0.20
CA ASN A 347 -26.90 -36.83 -0.06
C ASN A 347 -27.49 -35.65 0.73
N THR A 348 -26.63 -34.89 1.41
CA THR A 348 -27.00 -33.64 2.07
C THR A 348 -26.91 -32.50 1.08
N VAL A 349 -28.05 -31.90 0.75
CA VAL A 349 -28.15 -30.78 -0.20
C VAL A 349 -28.93 -29.67 0.49
N GLY A 350 -28.41 -28.44 0.44
CA GLY A 350 -29.05 -27.27 1.02
C GLY A 350 -30.41 -26.96 0.39
N MET A 351 -31.37 -26.55 1.21
CA MET A 351 -32.71 -26.20 0.78
C MET A 351 -33.35 -25.15 1.68
N SER A 352 -34.21 -24.30 1.11
CA SER A 352 -34.99 -23.29 1.83
C SER A 352 -36.43 -23.74 2.09
N GLY A 353 -36.78 -24.98 1.73
CA GLY A 353 -38.08 -25.56 1.97
C GLY A 353 -38.18 -26.97 1.42
N PHE A 354 -39.28 -27.65 1.72
CA PHE A 354 -39.57 -28.97 1.17
C PHE A 354 -41.07 -29.24 1.08
N MET A 355 -41.42 -30.24 0.26
CA MET A 355 -42.78 -30.73 0.10
C MET A 355 -42.83 -32.25 0.19
N LEU A 356 -43.75 -32.74 1.02
CA LEU A 356 -44.17 -34.15 1.08
C LEU A 356 -45.41 -34.32 0.21
N GLU A 357 -45.24 -34.88 -0.98
CA GLU A 357 -46.33 -35.20 -1.89
C GLU A 357 -46.88 -36.59 -1.57
N VAL A 358 -48.16 -36.69 -1.20
CA VAL A 358 -48.78 -37.97 -0.84
C VAL A 358 -49.15 -38.73 -2.11
N LEU A 359 -48.58 -39.92 -2.27
CA LEU A 359 -48.80 -40.79 -3.43
C LEU A 359 -49.89 -41.83 -3.20
N GLY A 360 -50.10 -42.21 -1.94
CA GLY A 360 -51.11 -43.21 -1.55
C GLY A 360 -51.41 -43.16 -0.06
N TRP A 361 -52.59 -43.66 0.32
CA TRP A 361 -53.11 -43.63 1.70
C TRP A 361 -53.86 -44.91 2.09
N TYR A 362 -54.03 -45.08 3.39
CA TYR A 362 -54.87 -46.08 4.03
C TYR A 362 -56.26 -45.49 4.33
N GLY A 363 -57.29 -46.35 4.34
CA GLY A 363 -58.65 -45.93 4.66
C GLY A 363 -59.23 -44.88 3.70
N ALA A 364 -59.97 -43.92 4.25
CA ALA A 364 -60.70 -42.93 3.47
C ALA A 364 -59.83 -41.75 2.99
N GLY A 365 -58.65 -41.51 3.59
CA GLY A 365 -57.80 -40.36 3.26
C GLY A 365 -56.44 -40.44 3.96
N ALA A 366 -55.49 -39.63 3.51
CA ALA A 366 -54.16 -39.57 4.10
C ALA A 366 -54.11 -38.67 5.35
N GLY A 367 -53.07 -38.85 6.15
CA GLY A 367 -52.78 -37.96 7.26
C GLY A 367 -51.49 -38.32 7.97
N LEU A 368 -51.10 -37.48 8.91
CA LEU A 368 -49.94 -37.65 9.78
C LEU A 368 -50.28 -37.19 11.21
N ASN A 369 -49.53 -37.70 12.17
CA ASN A 369 -49.58 -37.30 13.58
C ASN A 369 -48.34 -36.54 14.03
N GLY A 370 -47.33 -36.41 13.19
CA GLY A 370 -46.07 -35.81 13.61
C GLY A 370 -45.06 -35.75 12.48
N ILE A 371 -44.26 -34.70 12.47
CA ILE A 371 -43.14 -34.52 11.54
C ILE A 371 -41.97 -33.86 12.28
N GLN A 372 -40.77 -34.40 12.08
CA GLN A 372 -39.53 -33.78 12.55
C GLN A 372 -38.45 -33.87 11.47
N LEU A 373 -37.68 -32.82 11.31
CA LEU A 373 -36.58 -32.75 10.37
C LEU A 373 -35.31 -32.38 11.14
N TYR A 374 -34.21 -33.03 10.82
CA TYR A 374 -32.94 -32.88 11.53
C TYR A 374 -31.83 -32.42 10.60
N ASP A 375 -30.92 -31.61 11.14
CA ASP A 375 -29.65 -31.19 10.57
C ASP A 375 -28.50 -31.77 11.44
N ASN A 376 -27.30 -31.91 10.89
CA ASN A 376 -26.12 -32.42 11.62
C ASN A 376 -25.28 -31.31 12.27
N ASP A 377 -25.55 -30.05 11.94
CA ASP A 377 -24.75 -28.93 12.43
C ASP A 377 -25.32 -28.35 13.72
N THR A 378 -24.45 -28.03 14.68
CA THR A 378 -24.81 -27.25 15.87
C THR A 378 -24.71 -25.77 15.53
N VAL A 379 -25.84 -25.13 15.23
CA VAL A 379 -25.91 -23.74 14.73
C VAL A 379 -26.83 -22.89 15.60
N ALA A 380 -26.37 -21.68 15.90
CA ALA A 380 -27.21 -20.61 16.44
C ALA A 380 -27.28 -19.44 15.45
N TYR A 381 -28.47 -19.18 14.94
CA TYR A 381 -28.82 -18.06 14.06
C TYR A 381 -29.11 -16.79 14.86
N ALA A 382 -28.83 -15.63 14.26
CA ALA A 382 -29.07 -14.32 14.86
C ALA A 382 -30.57 -14.05 15.00
N ILE A 383 -31.35 -14.45 13.99
CA ILE A 383 -32.81 -14.46 14.04
C ILE A 383 -33.26 -15.68 14.85
N ASN A 384 -33.81 -15.43 16.05
CA ASN A 384 -34.11 -16.51 16.99
C ASN A 384 -35.14 -17.52 16.47
N ASP A 385 -36.04 -17.10 15.58
CA ASP A 385 -37.04 -17.97 14.95
C ASP A 385 -36.43 -19.10 14.09
N PHE A 386 -35.16 -18.99 13.70
CA PHE A 386 -34.46 -20.00 12.90
C PHE A 386 -33.80 -21.07 13.78
N ASN A 387 -33.67 -20.80 15.08
CA ASN A 387 -33.13 -21.74 16.04
C ASN A 387 -34.16 -22.77 16.49
N GLU A 388 -33.72 -23.79 17.22
CA GLU A 388 -34.53 -24.97 17.57
C GLU A 388 -35.90 -24.65 18.22
N PRO A 389 -36.94 -25.46 17.92
CA PRO A 389 -38.29 -25.19 18.38
C PRO A 389 -38.44 -25.44 19.90
N THR A 390 -39.06 -24.49 20.60
CA THR A 390 -39.35 -24.59 22.04
C THR A 390 -40.33 -25.71 22.40
N CYS A 391 -41.13 -26.17 21.43
CA CYS A 391 -42.15 -27.20 21.63
C CYS A 391 -41.66 -28.64 21.49
N ALA A 392 -40.40 -28.87 21.10
CA ALA A 392 -39.87 -30.23 20.88
C ALA A 392 -39.31 -30.91 22.14
N GLY A 393 -39.44 -30.29 23.32
CA GLY A 393 -38.95 -30.86 24.59
C GLY A 393 -37.43 -30.95 24.68
N ILE A 394 -36.71 -30.04 24.00
CA ILE A 394 -35.25 -29.92 24.06
C ILE A 394 -34.91 -29.20 25.37
N GLU A 395 -33.98 -29.76 26.16
CA GLU A 395 -33.59 -29.18 27.46
C GLU A 395 -32.95 -27.80 27.26
N GLU A 396 -31.92 -27.73 26.42
CA GLU A 396 -31.18 -26.49 26.14
C GLU A 396 -31.11 -26.18 24.64
N PRO A 397 -32.23 -25.77 24.01
CA PRO A 397 -32.26 -25.51 22.58
C PRO A 397 -31.33 -24.36 22.20
N SER A 398 -30.82 -24.42 20.98
CA SER A 398 -30.14 -23.30 20.35
C SER A 398 -31.05 -22.08 20.38
N LYS A 399 -30.51 -20.90 20.72
CA LYS A 399 -31.27 -19.64 20.78
C LYS A 399 -30.37 -18.44 20.60
N SER A 400 -30.97 -17.29 20.34
CA SER A 400 -30.29 -16.01 20.29
C SER A 400 -31.09 -14.90 20.96
N SER A 401 -30.41 -13.83 21.34
CA SER A 401 -31.01 -12.59 21.81
C SER A 401 -30.22 -11.41 21.26
N ASN A 402 -30.88 -10.28 21.01
CA ASN A 402 -30.23 -9.06 20.55
C ASN A 402 -30.57 -7.87 21.45
N THR A 403 -29.67 -6.90 21.51
CA THR A 403 -29.83 -5.62 22.20
C THR A 403 -29.46 -4.51 21.22
N GLY A 404 -30.19 -3.40 21.24
CA GLY A 404 -30.05 -2.32 20.25
C GLY A 404 -31.11 -2.40 19.14
N SER A 405 -30.98 -1.53 18.13
CA SER A 405 -31.96 -1.40 17.05
C SER A 405 -31.61 -2.29 15.86
N TRP A 406 -31.97 -3.58 15.94
CA TRP A 406 -31.76 -4.55 14.85
C TRP A 406 -33.02 -4.69 13.98
N THR A 407 -32.80 -4.82 12.67
CA THR A 407 -33.85 -5.08 11.68
C THR A 407 -33.49 -6.29 10.82
N THR A 408 -34.46 -7.13 10.48
CA THR A 408 -34.28 -8.22 9.52
C THR A 408 -34.06 -7.67 8.11
N THR A 409 -33.03 -8.17 7.44
CA THR A 409 -32.69 -7.90 6.04
C THR A 409 -32.89 -9.16 5.22
N ASP A 410 -33.57 -9.02 4.09
CA ASP A 410 -33.86 -10.08 3.12
C ASP A 410 -33.37 -9.63 1.74
N THR A 411 -32.56 -10.45 1.09
CA THR A 411 -32.00 -10.17 -0.25
C THR A 411 -32.08 -11.43 -1.11
N ASP A 412 -32.50 -11.29 -2.37
CA ASP A 412 -32.64 -12.42 -3.31
C ASP A 412 -31.31 -13.17 -3.57
N GLU A 413 -30.17 -12.55 -3.23
CA GLU A 413 -28.82 -13.12 -3.40
C GLU A 413 -28.27 -13.80 -2.13
N SER A 414 -28.92 -13.65 -0.97
CA SER A 414 -28.46 -14.27 0.27
C SER A 414 -29.12 -15.63 0.51
N GLN A 415 -28.36 -16.58 1.05
CA GLN A 415 -28.86 -17.90 1.43
C GLN A 415 -29.84 -17.87 2.62
N SER A 416 -29.87 -16.79 3.41
CA SER A 416 -30.72 -16.68 4.61
C SER A 416 -30.96 -15.22 4.98
N GLU A 417 -32.15 -14.91 5.50
CA GLU A 417 -32.37 -13.60 6.14
C GLU A 417 -31.40 -13.39 7.32
N TYR A 418 -30.95 -12.16 7.54
CA TYR A 418 -30.01 -11.82 8.62
C TYR A 418 -30.39 -10.51 9.33
N LEU A 419 -29.74 -10.21 10.46
CA LEU A 419 -29.97 -8.97 11.19
C LEU A 419 -28.98 -7.88 10.78
N THR A 420 -29.46 -6.64 10.63
CA THR A 420 -28.68 -5.44 10.36
C THR A 420 -28.98 -4.36 11.39
N ALA A 421 -27.96 -3.61 11.83
CA ALA A 421 -28.08 -2.44 12.70
C ALA A 421 -27.21 -1.29 12.19
N ASN A 422 -27.75 -0.06 12.26
CA ASN A 422 -26.97 1.17 12.07
C ASN A 422 -26.52 1.68 13.43
N VAL A 423 -25.22 1.88 13.58
CA VAL A 423 -24.55 2.11 14.85
C VAL A 423 -23.68 3.36 14.76
N THR A 424 -23.77 4.21 15.78
CA THR A 424 -22.90 5.37 15.99
C THR A 424 -21.94 5.10 17.14
N ASP A 425 -20.90 5.92 17.30
CA ASP A 425 -19.95 5.77 18.42
C ASP A 425 -20.63 5.74 19.81
N SER A 426 -21.73 6.47 19.99
CA SER A 426 -22.48 6.50 21.26
C SER A 426 -23.34 5.26 21.51
N THR A 427 -23.64 4.47 20.48
CA THR A 427 -24.53 3.29 20.55
C THR A 427 -23.77 1.97 20.33
N ALA A 428 -22.49 2.03 20.00
CA ALA A 428 -21.65 0.88 19.71
C ALA A 428 -21.57 -0.13 20.87
N THR A 429 -21.40 0.33 22.11
CA THR A 429 -21.29 -0.56 23.27
C THR A 429 -22.62 -1.17 23.72
N ASP A 430 -23.75 -0.55 23.34
CA ASP A 430 -25.09 -0.97 23.76
C ASP A 430 -25.79 -1.87 22.72
N THR A 431 -25.16 -2.08 21.56
CA THR A 431 -25.69 -2.90 20.47
C THR A 431 -24.99 -4.25 20.44
N SER A 432 -25.73 -5.36 20.50
CA SER A 432 -25.12 -6.70 20.45
C SER A 432 -26.08 -7.80 20.00
N VAL A 433 -25.54 -8.93 19.53
CA VAL A 433 -26.23 -10.20 19.35
C VAL A 433 -25.51 -11.28 20.15
N VAL A 434 -26.26 -12.02 20.98
CA VAL A 434 -25.76 -13.15 21.76
C VAL A 434 -26.34 -14.44 21.19
N PHE A 435 -25.47 -15.34 20.77
CA PHE A 435 -25.79 -16.66 20.26
C PHE A 435 -25.52 -17.72 21.32
N MET A 436 -26.45 -18.65 21.52
CA MET A 436 -26.37 -19.73 22.52
C MET A 436 -26.74 -21.07 21.86
N PRO A 437 -25.78 -21.85 21.33
CA PRO A 437 -26.04 -23.14 20.69
C PRO A 437 -26.44 -24.28 21.65
N ASP A 438 -27.05 -25.33 21.11
CA ASP A 438 -27.29 -26.64 21.77
C ASP A 438 -26.07 -27.56 21.61
N VAL A 439 -25.03 -27.33 22.40
CA VAL A 439 -23.84 -28.19 22.46
C VAL A 439 -24.14 -29.42 23.32
N LYS A 440 -24.43 -30.56 22.69
CA LYS A 440 -24.87 -31.78 23.43
C LYS A 440 -23.75 -32.55 24.13
N ARG A 441 -22.49 -32.34 23.74
CA ARG A 441 -21.33 -33.07 24.28
C ARG A 441 -20.15 -32.14 24.43
N SER A 442 -19.46 -32.22 25.56
CA SER A 442 -18.18 -31.53 25.73
C SER A 442 -17.14 -32.15 24.81
N GLY A 443 -16.27 -31.33 24.27
CA GLY A 443 -15.31 -31.76 23.27
C GLY A 443 -14.52 -30.60 22.71
N ARG A 444 -13.64 -30.87 21.76
CA ARG A 444 -12.95 -29.84 21.00
C ARG A 444 -13.82 -29.42 19.81
N TYR A 445 -14.06 -28.13 19.65
CA TYR A 445 -14.85 -27.58 18.54
C TYR A 445 -14.08 -26.49 17.80
N SER A 446 -14.44 -26.27 16.54
CA SER A 446 -14.17 -25.03 15.81
C SER A 446 -15.45 -24.21 15.70
N ILE A 447 -15.40 -22.96 16.17
CA ILE A 447 -16.54 -22.04 16.15
C ILE A 447 -16.39 -21.07 14.98
N LEU A 448 -17.34 -21.12 14.04
CA LEU A 448 -17.41 -20.28 12.85
C LEU A 448 -18.44 -19.19 13.04
N LEU A 449 -18.11 -17.95 12.69
CA LEU A 449 -19.04 -16.82 12.55
C LEU A 449 -19.25 -16.51 11.08
N TRP A 450 -20.50 -16.58 10.62
CA TRP A 450 -20.86 -16.25 9.25
C TRP A 450 -21.22 -14.76 9.13
N THR A 451 -20.62 -14.10 8.14
CA THR A 451 -20.82 -12.67 7.85
C THR A 451 -21.40 -12.51 6.43
N PRO A 452 -22.62 -11.97 6.30
CA PRO A 452 -23.22 -11.66 5.00
C PRO A 452 -22.36 -10.71 4.15
N GLY A 453 -22.48 -10.79 2.83
CA GLY A 453 -21.85 -9.86 1.91
C GLY A 453 -22.45 -8.45 2.00
N CYS A 454 -21.66 -7.43 1.70
CA CYS A 454 -22.11 -6.04 1.67
C CYS A 454 -22.58 -5.57 0.27
N SER A 455 -22.29 -6.34 -0.78
CA SER A 455 -22.66 -5.99 -2.16
C SER A 455 -24.18 -6.07 -2.37
N GLN A 456 -24.79 -7.16 -1.90
CA GLN A 456 -26.21 -7.46 -2.00
C GLN A 456 -27.14 -6.44 -1.33
N ASP A 457 -26.70 -5.78 -0.25
CA ASP A 457 -27.48 -4.77 0.48
C ASP A 457 -26.94 -3.33 0.31
N GLY A 458 -25.92 -3.14 -0.52
CA GLY A 458 -25.34 -1.82 -0.84
C GLY A 458 -24.63 -1.14 0.32
N THR A 459 -24.21 -1.88 1.35
CA THR A 459 -23.66 -1.31 2.60
C THR A 459 -22.13 -1.28 2.68
N CYS A 460 -21.40 -1.64 1.61
CA CYS A 460 -19.94 -1.81 1.67
C CYS A 460 -19.17 -0.58 2.20
N ASN A 461 -19.64 0.63 1.90
CA ASN A 461 -18.97 1.86 2.33
C ASN A 461 -19.26 2.24 3.80
N SER A 462 -20.21 1.57 4.46
CA SER A 462 -20.56 1.80 5.86
C SER A 462 -20.29 0.61 6.77
N ARG A 463 -19.83 -0.54 6.26
CA ARG A 463 -19.49 -1.71 7.08
C ARG A 463 -18.38 -1.39 8.07
N GLY A 464 -18.59 -1.77 9.34
CA GLY A 464 -17.60 -1.58 10.41
C GLY A 464 -16.97 -2.87 10.93
N VAL A 465 -16.17 -2.72 11.98
CA VAL A 465 -15.53 -3.80 12.75
C VAL A 465 -16.37 -4.17 13.97
N VAL A 466 -16.46 -5.47 14.24
CA VAL A 466 -17.11 -6.02 15.44
C VAL A 466 -16.09 -6.74 16.32
N ASN A 467 -16.26 -6.65 17.64
CA ASN A 467 -15.62 -7.52 18.60
C ASN A 467 -16.51 -8.74 18.87
N VAL A 468 -15.94 -9.93 18.78
CA VAL A 468 -16.63 -11.20 18.98
C VAL A 468 -16.05 -11.88 20.21
N THR A 469 -16.86 -12.01 21.25
CA THR A 469 -16.48 -12.63 22.52
C THR A 469 -17.07 -14.03 22.62
N SER A 470 -16.23 -15.05 22.73
CA SER A 470 -16.63 -16.46 22.87
C SER A 470 -16.41 -16.92 24.31
N THR A 471 -17.48 -17.32 24.99
CA THR A 471 -17.42 -17.97 26.31
C THR A 471 -17.80 -19.42 26.14
N VAL A 472 -16.82 -20.32 26.24
CA VAL A 472 -16.93 -21.71 25.75
C VAL A 472 -16.84 -22.78 26.84
N SER A 473 -16.26 -22.45 27.99
CA SER A 473 -16.22 -23.31 29.18
C SER A 473 -16.51 -22.52 30.45
N SER A 474 -17.03 -23.22 31.46
CA SER A 474 -17.29 -22.71 32.80
C SER A 474 -16.03 -22.25 33.56
N ASN A 475 -14.85 -22.79 33.19
CA ASN A 475 -13.58 -22.57 33.88
C ASN A 475 -12.55 -21.78 33.07
N SER A 476 -12.92 -21.26 31.90
CA SER A 476 -12.03 -20.49 31.02
C SER A 476 -12.46 -19.04 30.90
N ASP A 477 -11.49 -18.13 30.82
CA ASP A 477 -11.78 -16.75 30.44
C ASP A 477 -12.33 -16.66 29.01
N PRO A 478 -13.21 -15.68 28.70
CA PRO A 478 -13.71 -15.48 27.35
C PRO A 478 -12.59 -15.14 26.37
N VAL A 479 -12.71 -15.62 25.13
CA VAL A 479 -11.78 -15.31 24.04
C VAL A 479 -12.39 -14.25 23.14
N GLU A 480 -11.64 -13.19 22.85
CA GLU A 480 -12.09 -12.10 21.99
C GLU A 480 -11.37 -12.10 20.64
N LYS A 481 -12.11 -11.79 19.58
CA LYS A 481 -11.57 -11.62 18.22
C LYS A 481 -12.28 -10.49 17.51
N ARG A 482 -11.51 -9.58 16.90
CA ARG A 482 -12.06 -8.52 16.03
C ARG A 482 -12.29 -9.05 14.63
N ILE A 483 -13.47 -8.81 14.08
CA ILE A 483 -13.90 -9.25 12.75
C ILE A 483 -14.35 -8.05 11.92
N TYR A 484 -13.85 -7.95 10.70
CA TYR A 484 -14.22 -6.94 9.72
C TYR A 484 -15.35 -7.47 8.85
N GLN A 485 -16.40 -6.66 8.66
CA GLN A 485 -17.60 -7.04 7.90
C GLN A 485 -17.67 -6.40 6.50
N THR A 486 -16.53 -5.94 5.98
CA THR A 486 -16.38 -5.27 4.68
C THR A 486 -16.32 -6.23 3.48
N ASN A 487 -16.59 -7.51 3.69
CA ASN A 487 -16.59 -8.53 2.64
C ASN A 487 -17.69 -8.29 1.60
N LEU A 488 -17.34 -8.35 0.32
CA LEU A 488 -18.29 -8.13 -0.77
C LEU A 488 -19.35 -9.23 -0.83
N TYR A 489 -18.94 -10.48 -0.63
CA TYR A 489 -19.79 -11.68 -0.65
C TYR A 489 -19.74 -12.38 0.71
N GLU A 490 -20.68 -13.30 0.97
CA GLU A 490 -20.72 -14.02 2.26
C GLU A 490 -19.41 -14.76 2.54
N LYS A 491 -18.96 -14.69 3.79
CA LYS A 491 -17.78 -15.43 4.29
C LYS A 491 -18.06 -15.97 5.68
N PHE A 492 -17.15 -16.80 6.18
CA PHE A 492 -17.07 -17.11 7.60
C PHE A 492 -15.67 -16.83 8.16
N ASP A 493 -15.64 -16.49 9.44
CA ASP A 493 -14.43 -16.28 10.22
C ASP A 493 -14.41 -17.23 11.42
N VAL A 494 -13.25 -17.76 11.77
CA VAL A 494 -13.14 -18.72 12.88
C VAL A 494 -12.75 -17.98 14.13
N ILE A 495 -13.67 -17.95 15.08
CA ILE A 495 -13.56 -17.10 16.27
C ILE A 495 -12.97 -17.84 17.46
N TYR A 496 -13.00 -19.17 17.45
CA TYR A 496 -12.40 -20.01 18.47
C TYR A 496 -12.15 -21.44 17.94
N THR A 497 -11.05 -22.06 18.37
CA THR A 497 -10.81 -23.50 18.20
C THR A 497 -10.24 -24.05 19.50
N GLY A 498 -10.94 -24.98 20.14
CA GLY A 498 -10.55 -25.49 21.45
C GLY A 498 -11.66 -26.23 22.16
N HIS A 499 -11.48 -26.49 23.44
CA HIS A 499 -12.47 -27.20 24.26
C HIS A 499 -13.72 -26.35 24.48
N VAL A 500 -14.89 -26.98 24.35
CA VAL A 500 -16.20 -26.40 24.62
C VAL A 500 -16.97 -27.36 25.52
N ASP A 501 -17.52 -26.84 26.62
CA ASP A 501 -18.37 -27.59 27.53
C ASP A 501 -19.76 -27.83 26.91
N ALA A 502 -20.39 -28.96 27.21
CA ALA A 502 -21.79 -29.19 26.87
C ALA A 502 -22.71 -28.14 27.53
N SER A 503 -23.84 -27.85 26.87
CA SER A 503 -24.91 -27.04 27.44
C SER A 503 -25.63 -27.81 28.55
N ASP A 504 -25.70 -27.21 29.74
CA ASP A 504 -26.51 -27.67 30.86
C ASP A 504 -27.14 -26.50 31.63
N GLU A 505 -27.86 -26.79 32.72
CA GLU A 505 -28.51 -25.76 33.55
C GLU A 505 -27.51 -24.78 34.20
N SER A 506 -26.24 -25.18 34.37
CA SER A 506 -25.20 -24.40 35.05
C SER A 506 -24.37 -23.55 34.10
N PHE A 507 -24.11 -24.05 32.89
CA PHE A 507 -23.28 -23.37 31.89
C PHE A 507 -23.79 -23.63 30.48
N ARG A 508 -23.78 -22.56 29.67
CA ARG A 508 -24.00 -22.65 28.22
C ARG A 508 -22.93 -21.88 27.47
N PRO A 509 -22.30 -22.51 26.47
CA PRO A 509 -21.46 -21.82 25.51
C PRO A 509 -22.23 -20.67 24.88
N ARG A 510 -21.58 -19.52 24.72
CA ARG A 510 -22.18 -18.37 24.04
C ARG A 510 -21.16 -17.58 23.25
N VAL A 511 -21.61 -16.98 22.16
CA VAL A 511 -20.84 -16.04 21.35
C VAL A 511 -21.57 -14.71 21.36
N THR A 512 -20.89 -13.62 21.67
CA THR A 512 -21.44 -12.26 21.66
C THR A 512 -20.76 -11.45 20.57
N LEU A 513 -21.54 -10.88 19.65
CA LEU A 513 -21.09 -9.96 18.61
C LEU A 513 -21.47 -8.53 19.02
N THR A 514 -20.47 -7.65 19.14
CA THR A 514 -20.62 -6.25 19.57
C THR A 514 -19.82 -5.32 18.65
N PRO A 515 -20.37 -4.20 18.15
CA PRO A 515 -19.60 -3.21 17.37
C PRO A 515 -18.43 -2.60 18.18
N VAL A 516 -17.30 -2.31 17.51
CA VAL A 516 -16.19 -1.56 18.13
C VAL A 516 -16.50 -0.06 18.11
N ALA A 517 -16.26 0.65 19.22
CA ALA A 517 -16.47 2.11 19.30
C ALA A 517 -15.32 2.90 18.63
N GLY A 518 -15.58 4.13 18.17
CA GLY A 518 -14.59 5.03 17.56
C GLY A 518 -14.44 4.86 16.05
N GLN A 519 -15.45 4.34 15.39
CA GLN A 519 -15.46 4.06 13.94
C GLN A 519 -16.36 5.05 13.16
N GLY A 520 -17.03 5.98 13.84
CA GLY A 520 -18.04 6.84 13.24
C GLY A 520 -19.38 6.11 13.03
N ASP A 521 -20.11 6.48 11.98
CA ASP A 521 -21.39 5.87 11.65
C ASP A 521 -21.18 4.61 10.79
N ILE A 522 -21.52 3.45 11.34
CA ILE A 522 -21.29 2.14 10.72
C ILE A 522 -22.56 1.30 10.64
N THR A 523 -22.57 0.35 9.71
CA THR A 523 -23.58 -0.69 9.56
C THR A 523 -22.99 -2.04 9.97
N VAL A 524 -23.67 -2.74 10.87
CA VAL A 524 -23.24 -4.04 11.42
C VAL A 524 -24.27 -5.11 11.10
N VAL A 525 -23.81 -6.31 10.76
CA VAL A 525 -24.65 -7.48 10.44
C VAL A 525 -24.38 -8.67 11.34
N ALA A 526 -25.39 -9.52 11.49
CA ALA A 526 -25.30 -10.79 12.20
C ALA A 526 -26.15 -11.86 11.51
N SER A 527 -25.53 -12.97 11.11
CA SER A 527 -26.20 -14.11 10.46
C SER A 527 -26.28 -15.33 11.37
N ARG A 528 -25.19 -16.07 11.57
CA ARG A 528 -25.17 -17.29 12.39
C ARG A 528 -23.78 -17.61 12.93
N VAL A 529 -23.74 -18.40 14.00
CA VAL A 529 -22.54 -19.09 14.49
C VAL A 529 -22.73 -20.60 14.42
N GLN A 530 -21.68 -21.31 14.01
CA GLN A 530 -21.68 -22.77 13.85
C GLN A 530 -20.58 -23.38 14.70
N PHE A 531 -20.92 -24.43 15.45
CA PHE A 531 -20.03 -25.17 16.33
C PHE A 531 -19.75 -26.52 15.69
N ASN A 532 -18.57 -26.65 15.08
CA ASN A 532 -18.15 -27.89 14.44
C ASN A 532 -17.37 -28.73 15.43
N LEU A 533 -17.94 -29.87 15.84
CA LEU A 533 -17.26 -30.84 16.71
C LEU A 533 -16.06 -31.44 15.96
N ILE A 534 -14.87 -31.22 16.50
CA ILE A 534 -13.61 -31.82 16.04
C ILE A 534 -13.46 -33.21 16.70
N HIS A 535 -13.61 -33.26 18.02
CA HIS A 535 -13.54 -34.49 18.83
C HIS A 535 -14.36 -34.38 20.11
N ALA A 536 -15.06 -35.45 20.52
CA ALA A 536 -15.81 -35.49 21.77
C ALA A 536 -14.95 -36.01 22.93
N SER A 537 -14.99 -35.35 24.09
CA SER A 537 -14.23 -35.77 25.27
C SER A 537 -14.54 -37.24 25.64
N GLY A 538 -13.54 -38.11 25.53
CA GLY A 538 -13.66 -39.56 25.80
C GLY A 538 -13.90 -40.47 24.58
N GLY A 539 -13.93 -39.95 23.35
CA GLY A 539 -13.94 -40.75 22.12
C GLY A 539 -12.55 -41.24 21.71
N LEU A 540 -12.47 -42.37 21.00
CA LEU A 540 -11.23 -42.90 20.42
C LEU A 540 -10.67 -41.95 19.35
N SER A 541 -9.89 -40.93 19.73
CA SER A 541 -9.02 -40.16 18.82
C SER A 541 -7.58 -40.28 19.32
N GLY A 542 -6.74 -40.94 18.54
CA GLY A 542 -5.34 -41.18 18.91
C GLY A 542 -4.46 -41.56 17.74
N GLU A 543 -4.87 -41.21 16.51
CA GLU A 543 -4.18 -41.64 15.31
C GLU A 543 -3.39 -40.52 14.59
N LEU A 544 -3.78 -39.25 14.73
CA LEU A 544 -3.04 -38.09 14.20
C LEU A 544 -2.97 -36.97 15.25
N ASN A 545 -1.99 -36.07 15.13
CA ASN A 545 -1.89 -34.83 15.92
C ASN A 545 -1.04 -33.81 15.15
N GLY A 546 -1.70 -33.03 14.29
CA GLY A 546 -1.14 -31.93 13.51
C GLY A 546 -0.38 -32.30 12.23
N LEU A 547 -0.07 -33.58 12.01
CA LEU A 547 0.65 -34.09 10.83
C LEU A 547 -0.09 -35.25 10.17
N TYR A 548 -0.13 -35.27 8.84
CA TYR A 548 -0.64 -36.38 8.04
C TYR A 548 0.19 -36.62 6.78
N ASP A 549 0.60 -37.87 6.58
CA ASP A 549 1.35 -38.36 5.43
C ASP A 549 0.43 -39.07 4.44
N PHE A 550 0.28 -38.50 3.24
CA PHE A 550 -0.61 -38.96 2.19
C PHE A 550 0.17 -39.48 0.98
N ASP A 551 -0.04 -40.75 0.62
CA ASP A 551 0.43 -41.32 -0.64
C ASP A 551 -0.60 -41.12 -1.77
N PRO A 552 -0.35 -40.24 -2.76
CA PRO A 552 -1.28 -40.00 -3.85
C PRO A 552 -1.40 -41.17 -4.86
N ASN A 553 -0.53 -42.18 -4.77
CA ASN A 553 -0.53 -43.36 -5.65
C ASN A 553 -1.20 -44.60 -5.02
N SER A 554 -1.53 -44.54 -3.72
CA SER A 554 -2.23 -45.64 -3.06
C SER A 554 -3.61 -45.83 -3.69
N LYS A 555 -4.02 -47.10 -3.86
CA LYS A 555 -5.35 -47.46 -4.41
C LYS A 555 -6.40 -47.71 -3.34
N ASN A 556 -5.99 -47.77 -2.08
CA ASN A 556 -6.84 -47.99 -0.92
C ASN A 556 -6.42 -47.03 0.18
N THR A 557 -7.36 -46.26 0.73
CA THR A 557 -7.16 -45.55 1.99
C THR A 557 -6.96 -46.57 3.11
N THR A 558 -5.73 -46.68 3.62
CA THR A 558 -5.43 -47.47 4.81
C THR A 558 -6.12 -46.83 6.01
N THR A 559 -6.91 -47.61 6.75
CA THR A 559 -7.51 -47.19 8.02
C THR A 559 -6.53 -47.29 9.20
N ASP A 560 -5.31 -47.79 8.98
CA ASP A 560 -4.25 -47.81 9.98
C ASP A 560 -3.28 -46.66 9.73
N LEU A 561 -3.58 -45.53 10.36
CA LEU A 561 -2.81 -44.29 10.26
C LEU A 561 -1.49 -44.35 11.06
N SER A 562 -1.36 -45.31 11.98
CA SER A 562 -0.18 -45.50 12.82
C SER A 562 1.01 -46.15 12.09
N SER A 563 0.83 -46.56 10.84
CA SER A 563 1.89 -47.16 10.03
C SER A 563 2.90 -46.14 9.47
N SER A 564 2.50 -44.88 9.32
CA SER A 564 3.42 -43.81 8.88
C SER A 564 4.23 -43.27 10.06
N ALA A 565 5.54 -43.15 9.86
CA ALA A 565 6.43 -42.55 10.85
C ALA A 565 6.12 -41.06 11.09
N ILE A 566 5.68 -40.33 10.05
CA ILE A 566 5.30 -38.92 10.13
C ILE A 566 4.02 -38.74 10.94
N ASN A 567 3.01 -39.58 10.71
CA ASN A 567 1.79 -39.58 11.53
C ASN A 567 2.14 -39.84 13.00
N ASN A 568 3.00 -40.84 13.25
CA ASN A 568 3.51 -41.16 14.59
C ASN A 568 4.38 -40.06 15.21
N ALA A 569 5.03 -39.22 14.41
CA ALA A 569 5.79 -38.08 14.91
C ALA A 569 4.84 -37.04 15.54
N GLY A 570 3.69 -36.79 14.92
CA GLY A 570 2.65 -35.94 15.47
C GLY A 570 2.09 -36.49 16.78
N THR A 571 1.75 -37.79 16.84
CA THR A 571 1.17 -38.40 18.05
C THR A 571 2.10 -38.46 19.26
N LYS A 572 3.40 -38.21 19.08
CA LYS A 572 4.39 -38.06 20.16
C LYS A 572 4.41 -36.66 20.78
N LEU A 573 3.77 -35.68 20.14
CA LEU A 573 3.56 -34.35 20.69
C LEU A 573 2.41 -34.39 21.69
N ASP A 574 2.39 -33.40 22.58
CA ASP A 574 1.27 -33.17 23.49
C ASP A 574 -0.01 -32.85 22.68
N GLU A 575 -1.17 -33.08 23.30
CA GLU A 575 -2.46 -32.85 22.66
C GLU A 575 -2.60 -31.41 22.14
N ASN A 576 -3.32 -31.24 21.04
CA ASN A 576 -3.58 -29.96 20.37
C ASN A 576 -2.34 -29.33 19.70
N ALA A 577 -1.41 -30.15 19.20
CA ALA A 577 -0.30 -29.66 18.41
C ALA A 577 -0.84 -28.94 17.16
N SER A 578 -0.39 -27.70 16.95
CA SER A 578 -0.72 -26.91 15.76
C SER A 578 0.55 -26.69 14.95
N VAL A 579 0.66 -27.35 13.81
CA VAL A 579 1.73 -27.07 12.84
C VAL A 579 1.36 -25.81 12.07
N GLU A 580 2.33 -24.92 11.82
CA GLU A 580 2.14 -23.63 11.13
C GLU A 580 2.98 -23.55 9.85
N SER A 581 4.18 -24.15 9.87
CA SER A 581 5.09 -24.17 8.74
C SER A 581 5.89 -25.46 8.69
N MET A 582 6.13 -25.95 7.47
CA MET A 582 7.01 -27.07 7.19
C MET A 582 7.91 -26.70 6.02
N VAL A 583 9.20 -27.03 6.14
CA VAL A 583 10.20 -26.84 5.07
C VAL A 583 11.13 -28.04 5.01
N SER A 584 11.65 -28.35 3.83
CA SER A 584 12.68 -29.39 3.68
C SER A 584 14.05 -28.78 3.33
N HIS A 585 15.11 -29.40 3.83
CA HIS A 585 16.49 -29.11 3.46
C HIS A 585 17.32 -30.40 3.55
N ASP A 586 18.01 -30.76 2.48
CA ASP A 586 18.85 -31.98 2.38
C ASP A 586 18.16 -33.27 2.89
N GLY A 587 16.89 -33.47 2.51
CA GLY A 587 16.09 -34.66 2.88
C GLY A 587 15.55 -34.66 4.32
N VAL A 588 15.82 -33.60 5.10
CA VAL A 588 15.29 -33.42 6.46
C VAL A 588 14.10 -32.47 6.43
N ILE A 589 13.01 -32.86 7.08
CA ILE A 589 11.80 -32.02 7.20
C ILE A 589 11.84 -31.30 8.55
N TYR A 590 11.78 -29.99 8.52
CA TYR A 590 11.62 -29.13 9.69
C TYR A 590 10.15 -28.77 9.84
N VAL A 591 9.63 -28.92 11.06
CA VAL A 591 8.23 -28.67 11.40
C VAL A 591 8.20 -27.64 12.52
N ALA A 592 7.45 -26.56 12.33
CA ALA A 592 7.32 -25.49 13.31
C ALA A 592 5.86 -25.09 13.51
N GLY A 593 5.55 -24.60 14.70
CA GLY A 593 4.20 -24.20 15.06
C GLY A 593 4.03 -23.85 16.53
N ASN A 594 2.86 -24.21 17.07
CA ASN A 594 2.54 -24.12 18.49
C ASN A 594 2.28 -25.52 19.01
N PHE A 595 3.31 -26.16 19.54
CA PHE A 595 3.25 -27.52 20.08
C PHE A 595 4.39 -27.76 21.06
N SER A 596 4.18 -28.72 21.96
CA SER A 596 5.19 -29.23 22.88
C SER A 596 5.24 -30.75 22.83
N GLY A 597 6.32 -31.33 23.35
CA GLY A 597 6.47 -32.76 23.53
C GLY A 597 7.68 -33.08 24.39
N SER A 598 8.06 -34.34 24.49
CA SER A 598 9.21 -34.76 25.30
C SER A 598 10.52 -34.17 24.78
N GLY A 599 10.95 -33.04 25.35
CA GLY A 599 12.14 -32.28 24.95
C GLY A 599 11.98 -31.43 23.68
N ILE A 600 10.75 -31.29 23.17
CA ILE A 600 10.44 -30.53 21.95
C ILE A 600 9.56 -29.32 22.32
N GLN A 601 9.93 -28.13 21.85
CA GLN A 601 9.14 -26.91 22.00
C GLN A 601 9.09 -26.11 20.70
N ASN A 602 7.89 -25.99 20.13
CA ASN A 602 7.47 -25.15 19.00
C ASN A 602 8.19 -25.37 17.65
N ILE A 603 9.30 -26.10 17.63
CA ILE A 603 10.01 -26.47 16.40
C ILE A 603 10.76 -27.80 16.59
N MET A 604 10.69 -28.67 15.58
CA MET A 604 11.34 -29.97 15.53
C MET A 604 11.84 -30.29 14.12
N PHE A 605 12.58 -31.37 13.97
CA PHE A 605 12.88 -31.95 12.67
C PHE A 605 12.58 -33.45 12.65
N LEU A 606 12.27 -33.98 11.47
CA LEU A 606 12.01 -35.39 11.21
C LEU A 606 13.24 -36.00 10.55
N ASN A 607 13.82 -37.03 11.17
CA ASN A 607 14.95 -37.77 10.59
C ASN A 607 14.49 -38.65 9.41
N GLU A 608 15.44 -39.28 8.70
CA GLU A 608 15.14 -40.21 7.59
C GLU A 608 14.14 -41.33 7.95
N ASP A 609 14.10 -41.75 9.22
CA ASP A 609 13.13 -42.74 9.74
C ASP A 609 11.76 -42.13 10.10
N GLY A 610 11.52 -40.84 9.80
CA GLY A 610 10.30 -40.09 10.10
C GLY A 610 10.07 -39.78 11.59
N ASN A 611 11.07 -39.99 12.46
CA ASN A 611 10.93 -39.74 13.90
C ASN A 611 11.11 -38.26 14.28
N ALA A 612 10.18 -37.73 15.09
CA ALA A 612 10.27 -36.42 15.72
C ALA A 612 11.54 -36.29 16.59
N THR A 613 12.36 -35.28 16.30
CA THR A 613 13.59 -34.97 17.04
C THR A 613 13.62 -33.51 17.45
N ALA A 614 14.03 -33.26 18.69
CA ALA A 614 14.16 -31.92 19.24
C ALA A 614 15.27 -31.12 18.55
N MET A 615 14.99 -29.85 18.26
CA MET A 615 16.01 -28.88 17.87
C MET A 615 17.01 -28.64 19.01
N ALA A 616 18.16 -28.05 18.69
CA ALA A 616 19.10 -27.61 19.72
C ALA A 616 18.43 -26.68 20.73
N GLN A 617 18.86 -26.74 22.00
CA GLN A 617 18.24 -26.00 23.11
C GLN A 617 16.73 -26.30 23.29
N GLN A 618 16.28 -27.49 22.86
CA GLN A 618 14.88 -27.95 22.90
C GLN A 618 13.91 -27.16 21.99
N GLY A 619 14.43 -26.27 21.13
CA GLY A 619 13.62 -25.40 20.27
C GLY A 619 13.44 -24.01 20.84
N LEU A 620 12.23 -23.44 20.70
CA LEU A 620 11.94 -22.03 20.98
C LEU A 620 10.83 -21.89 22.02
N ASN A 621 10.87 -20.82 22.81
CA ASN A 621 10.01 -20.66 23.99
C ASN A 621 8.55 -20.26 23.70
N SER A 622 8.17 -20.06 22.44
CA SER A 622 6.81 -19.68 22.02
C SER A 622 6.57 -20.03 20.55
N ARG A 623 5.34 -19.82 20.07
CA ARG A 623 4.86 -20.15 18.72
C ARG A 623 5.81 -19.63 17.63
N VAL A 624 6.14 -20.51 16.69
CA VAL A 624 6.86 -20.19 15.44
C VAL A 624 5.85 -20.18 14.30
N ALA A 625 5.71 -19.04 13.63
CA ALA A 625 4.66 -18.83 12.63
C ALA A 625 5.14 -19.10 11.19
N SER A 626 6.43 -18.90 10.90
CA SER A 626 6.96 -18.99 9.54
C SER A 626 8.42 -19.44 9.54
N MET A 627 8.81 -20.09 8.44
CA MET A 627 10.18 -20.54 8.20
C MET A 627 10.58 -20.29 6.74
N ALA A 628 11.85 -19.97 6.51
CA ALA A 628 12.44 -19.84 5.19
C ALA A 628 13.86 -20.42 5.18
N VAL A 629 14.18 -21.20 4.16
CA VAL A 629 15.53 -21.76 3.95
C VAL A 629 16.30 -20.86 2.99
N LEU A 630 17.52 -20.47 3.36
CA LEU A 630 18.45 -19.78 2.47
C LEU A 630 19.88 -20.25 2.78
N ASP A 631 20.56 -20.78 1.77
CA ASP A 631 21.89 -21.37 1.87
C ASP A 631 22.00 -22.42 3.00
N SER A 632 22.85 -22.18 4.01
CA SER A 632 23.07 -23.08 5.15
C SER A 632 22.28 -22.69 6.40
N PHE A 633 21.24 -21.86 6.26
CA PHE A 633 20.45 -21.36 7.38
C PHE A 633 18.95 -21.57 7.20
N LEU A 634 18.30 -21.92 8.31
CA LEU A 634 16.85 -21.84 8.48
C LEU A 634 16.50 -20.56 9.24
N TYR A 635 15.84 -19.63 8.57
CA TYR A 635 15.31 -18.41 9.19
C TYR A 635 13.90 -18.68 9.71
N VAL A 636 13.61 -18.23 10.91
CA VAL A 636 12.32 -18.45 11.59
C VAL A 636 11.77 -17.14 12.15
N GLY A 637 10.46 -16.97 12.09
CA GLY A 637 9.73 -15.83 12.65
C GLY A 637 8.54 -16.30 13.48
N GLY A 638 8.25 -15.59 14.57
CA GLY A 638 7.12 -15.92 15.45
C GLY A 638 7.01 -15.04 16.69
N ASN A 639 6.40 -15.58 17.74
CA ASN A 639 6.18 -14.91 19.02
C ASN A 639 7.21 -15.29 20.11
N PHE A 640 8.29 -15.98 19.72
CA PHE A 640 9.36 -16.37 20.64
C PHE A 640 10.28 -15.20 20.95
N THR A 641 10.90 -15.24 22.12
CA THR A 641 11.88 -14.24 22.55
C THR A 641 13.23 -14.85 22.91
N ASP A 642 13.27 -16.19 23.07
CA ASP A 642 14.42 -16.97 23.49
C ASP A 642 14.27 -18.42 22.98
N THR A 643 15.37 -19.17 23.06
CA THR A 643 15.37 -20.63 23.11
C THR A 643 14.56 -21.18 24.30
N SER A 644 14.10 -22.42 24.19
CA SER A 644 13.26 -23.02 25.24
C SER A 644 13.99 -23.22 26.58
N ASP A 645 15.30 -23.40 26.58
CA ASP A 645 16.10 -23.55 27.81
C ASP A 645 16.60 -22.20 28.38
N SER A 646 16.16 -21.08 27.80
CA SER A 646 16.53 -19.72 28.17
C SER A 646 18.04 -19.42 28.05
N SER A 647 18.75 -20.11 27.15
CA SER A 647 20.19 -19.92 26.95
C SER A 647 20.55 -18.83 25.93
N ASN A 648 19.58 -18.29 25.18
CA ASN A 648 19.81 -17.26 24.14
C ASN A 648 18.65 -16.25 24.07
N SER A 649 18.65 -15.29 24.99
CA SER A 649 17.57 -14.29 25.17
C SER A 649 17.48 -13.20 24.11
N ASN A 650 18.34 -13.25 23.09
CA ASN A 650 18.47 -12.21 22.06
C ASN A 650 17.72 -12.54 20.76
N LEU A 651 16.96 -13.64 20.69
CA LEU A 651 16.28 -14.05 19.46
C LEU A 651 15.10 -13.15 19.08
N LYS A 652 14.42 -12.52 20.05
CA LYS A 652 13.40 -11.45 19.87
C LYS A 652 12.62 -11.50 18.54
N HIS A 653 11.72 -12.49 18.44
CA HIS A 653 10.76 -12.75 17.36
C HIS A 653 11.32 -13.22 16.01
N VAL A 654 12.65 -13.16 15.78
CA VAL A 654 13.27 -13.60 14.52
C VAL A 654 14.67 -14.19 14.74
N ALA A 655 14.91 -15.40 14.24
CA ALA A 655 16.17 -16.11 14.45
C ALA A 655 16.64 -16.84 13.18
N ALA A 656 17.94 -17.17 13.14
CA ALA A 656 18.51 -18.08 12.16
C ALA A 656 19.10 -19.32 12.86
N TYR A 657 18.87 -20.49 12.29
CA TYR A 657 19.48 -21.74 12.73
C TYR A 657 20.49 -22.23 11.68
N SER A 658 21.74 -22.43 12.09
CA SER A 658 22.78 -23.01 11.23
C SER A 658 22.59 -24.52 11.12
N PHE A 659 22.33 -25.04 9.91
CA PHE A 659 22.21 -26.49 9.70
C PHE A 659 23.52 -27.22 10.03
N ASN A 660 24.66 -26.57 9.75
CA ASN A 660 26.00 -27.13 9.96
C ASN A 660 26.40 -27.14 11.44
N ASP A 661 26.28 -25.98 12.10
CA ASP A 661 26.75 -25.82 13.49
C ASP A 661 25.71 -26.28 14.51
N LYS A 662 24.46 -26.47 14.07
CA LYS A 662 23.30 -26.84 14.90
C LYS A 662 23.04 -25.84 16.03
N THR A 663 23.16 -24.55 15.74
CA THR A 663 23.02 -23.46 16.71
C THR A 663 22.07 -22.37 16.24
N TRP A 664 21.38 -21.75 17.20
CA TRP A 664 20.55 -20.56 17.01
C TRP A 664 21.39 -19.28 17.06
N THR A 665 21.13 -18.37 16.13
CA THR A 665 21.76 -17.05 16.03
C THR A 665 20.68 -15.97 15.92
N ALA A 666 20.83 -14.89 16.69
CA ALA A 666 19.96 -13.72 16.60
C ALA A 666 20.23 -12.92 15.32
N LEU A 667 19.19 -12.27 14.77
CA LEU A 667 19.34 -11.32 13.67
C LEU A 667 19.45 -9.89 14.23
N GLY A 668 20.69 -9.47 14.53
CA GLY A 668 20.94 -8.21 15.23
C GLY A 668 20.26 -8.21 16.59
N GLY A 669 19.47 -7.16 16.88
CA GLY A 669 18.65 -7.07 18.10
C GLY A 669 17.26 -7.72 17.99
N GLY A 670 16.86 -8.17 16.80
CA GLY A 670 15.50 -8.59 16.49
C GLY A 670 14.52 -7.42 16.35
N VAL A 671 13.23 -7.68 16.57
CA VAL A 671 12.13 -6.71 16.43
C VAL A 671 11.31 -6.61 17.71
N ASN A 672 10.52 -5.54 17.87
CA ASN A 672 9.74 -5.28 19.10
C ASN A 672 8.35 -5.94 19.16
N GLY A 673 7.97 -6.71 18.13
CA GLY A 673 6.66 -7.37 18.04
C GLY A 673 6.71 -8.67 17.24
N PRO A 674 5.62 -9.45 17.23
CA PRO A 674 5.60 -10.78 16.62
C PRO A 674 5.78 -10.73 15.10
N VAL A 675 6.54 -11.68 14.57
CA VAL A 675 6.75 -11.88 13.12
C VAL A 675 5.79 -12.94 12.61
N ASP A 676 5.02 -12.60 11.57
CA ASP A 676 4.04 -13.49 10.94
C ASP A 676 4.63 -14.27 9.78
N ARG A 677 5.59 -13.66 9.07
CA ARG A 677 6.19 -14.21 7.86
C ARG A 677 7.68 -13.88 7.73
N VAL A 678 8.44 -14.86 7.25
CA VAL A 678 9.83 -14.70 6.81
C VAL A 678 9.98 -15.27 5.41
N PHE A 679 10.68 -14.57 4.53
CA PHE A 679 10.84 -14.96 3.12
C PHE A 679 12.27 -14.76 2.65
N ALA A 680 12.75 -15.64 1.77
CA ALA A 680 13.92 -15.36 0.94
C ALA A 680 13.50 -14.53 -0.27
N LEU A 681 14.12 -13.36 -0.45
CA LEU A 681 13.70 -12.35 -1.40
C LEU A 681 14.88 -11.84 -2.23
N SER A 682 14.77 -11.90 -3.55
CA SER A 682 15.62 -11.12 -4.45
C SER A 682 14.88 -9.83 -4.81
N LEU A 683 15.16 -8.77 -4.05
CA LEU A 683 14.63 -7.42 -4.28
C LEU A 683 15.79 -6.47 -4.60
N ASN A 684 15.57 -5.52 -5.51
CA ASN A 684 16.50 -4.42 -5.78
C ASN A 684 16.41 -3.42 -4.62
N VAL A 685 16.95 -3.79 -3.45
CA VAL A 685 16.86 -3.00 -2.21
C VAL A 685 17.82 -1.82 -2.16
N SER A 686 18.87 -1.85 -2.99
CA SER A 686 19.76 -0.72 -3.26
C SER A 686 20.42 -0.86 -4.63
N ALA A 687 21.00 0.23 -5.14
CA ALA A 687 21.78 0.21 -6.38
C ALA A 687 23.08 -0.62 -6.26
N ASP A 688 23.56 -0.84 -5.04
CA ASP A 688 24.86 -1.46 -4.74
C ASP A 688 24.76 -2.94 -4.33
N LEU A 689 23.55 -3.47 -4.14
CA LEU A 689 23.33 -4.80 -3.58
C LEU A 689 22.45 -5.65 -4.51
N ASN A 690 23.05 -6.73 -5.02
CA ASN A 690 22.37 -7.77 -5.76
C ASN A 690 22.63 -9.12 -5.07
N GLU A 691 21.94 -9.33 -3.95
CA GLU A 691 21.96 -10.59 -3.20
C GLU A 691 20.54 -11.03 -2.84
N THR A 692 20.36 -12.30 -2.49
CA THR A 692 19.10 -12.76 -1.89
C THR A 692 19.09 -12.37 -0.42
N THR A 693 18.06 -11.63 -0.04
CA THR A 693 17.86 -11.08 1.32
C THR A 693 16.77 -11.85 2.05
N ILE A 694 16.62 -11.60 3.35
CA ILE A 694 15.51 -12.13 4.15
C ILE A 694 14.54 -10.99 4.47
N GLY A 695 13.33 -11.06 3.91
CA GLY A 695 12.24 -10.17 4.30
C GLY A 695 11.53 -10.70 5.53
N VAL A 696 11.29 -9.81 6.48
CA VAL A 696 10.62 -10.09 7.75
C VAL A 696 9.36 -9.23 7.80
N SER A 697 8.19 -9.84 7.96
CA SER A 697 6.92 -9.13 8.03
C SER A 697 6.08 -9.59 9.21
N GLY A 698 5.42 -8.65 9.89
CA GLY A 698 4.57 -8.91 11.04
C GLY A 698 4.17 -7.63 11.76
N ASN A 699 3.57 -7.76 12.93
CA ASN A 699 3.09 -6.63 13.73
C ASN A 699 4.21 -6.05 14.60
N PHE A 700 5.12 -5.30 13.97
CA PHE A 700 6.20 -4.58 14.64
C PHE A 700 6.44 -3.22 13.94
N ASP A 701 6.91 -2.24 14.72
CA ASP A 701 7.19 -0.87 14.25
C ASP A 701 8.64 -0.43 14.54
N GLN A 702 9.45 -1.31 15.11
CA GLN A 702 10.82 -1.00 15.51
C GLN A 702 11.78 -2.19 15.39
N LEU A 703 12.93 -1.93 14.77
CA LEU A 703 14.13 -2.76 14.88
C LEU A 703 14.85 -2.44 16.18
N LEU A 704 15.15 -3.45 16.99
CA LEU A 704 15.79 -3.27 18.28
C LEU A 704 17.29 -2.92 18.12
N GLU A 705 17.81 -2.15 19.07
CA GLU A 705 19.22 -1.79 19.12
C GLU A 705 20.12 -3.03 19.25
N PHE A 706 21.29 -3.00 18.61
CA PHE A 706 22.33 -4.00 18.80
C PHE A 706 23.70 -3.45 18.40
N ASP A 707 24.74 -3.99 19.03
CA ASP A 707 26.12 -3.52 18.87
C ASP A 707 26.23 -1.98 19.04
N ASP A 708 26.64 -1.27 17.99
CA ASP A 708 26.74 0.20 17.92
C ASP A 708 25.58 0.85 17.15
N LYS A 709 24.53 0.07 16.81
CA LYS A 709 23.39 0.53 16.00
C LYS A 709 22.20 0.87 16.89
N PRO A 710 21.67 2.11 16.81
CA PRO A 710 20.48 2.49 17.56
C PRO A 710 19.25 1.75 17.03
N SER A 711 18.18 1.75 17.81
CA SER A 711 16.89 1.25 17.35
C SER A 711 16.36 2.08 16.17
N THR A 712 15.79 1.42 15.17
CA THR A 712 15.32 2.07 13.93
C THR A 712 13.84 1.81 13.71
N SER A 713 13.06 2.84 13.42
CA SER A 713 11.62 2.71 13.12
C SER A 713 11.40 2.09 11.75
N VAL A 714 10.44 1.18 11.68
CA VAL A 714 9.96 0.47 10.48
C VAL A 714 8.44 0.38 10.55
N ASN A 715 7.77 -0.08 9.49
CA ASN A 715 6.32 -0.22 9.50
C ASN A 715 5.93 -1.59 8.93
N GLY A 716 5.93 -2.61 9.79
CA GLY A 716 5.47 -3.98 9.49
C GLY A 716 6.36 -4.82 8.56
N PHE A 717 7.41 -4.22 7.99
CA PHE A 717 8.36 -4.90 7.10
C PHE A 717 9.80 -4.43 7.30
N ALA A 718 10.72 -5.38 7.34
CA ALA A 718 12.16 -5.14 7.41
C ALA A 718 12.94 -6.14 6.54
N VAL A 719 14.17 -5.78 6.15
CA VAL A 719 15.01 -6.62 5.30
C VAL A 719 16.34 -6.88 5.99
N TRP A 720 16.65 -8.15 6.20
CA TRP A 720 17.92 -8.62 6.73
C TRP A 720 18.86 -9.03 5.59
N LEU A 721 20.12 -8.59 5.66
CA LEU A 721 21.15 -8.93 4.67
C LEU A 721 22.14 -9.95 5.25
N PRO A 722 22.09 -11.22 4.81
CA PRO A 722 22.98 -12.26 5.30
C PRO A 722 24.47 -11.92 5.11
N SER A 723 24.86 -11.35 3.96
CA SER A 723 26.26 -11.01 3.69
C SER A 723 26.84 -9.95 4.63
N ARG A 724 25.97 -9.05 5.15
CA ARG A 724 26.35 -7.95 6.04
C ARG A 724 26.09 -8.26 7.51
N LYS A 725 25.31 -9.31 7.81
CA LYS A 725 24.79 -9.61 9.14
C LYS A 725 24.16 -8.38 9.79
N ASN A 726 23.35 -7.64 9.02
CA ASN A 726 22.72 -6.40 9.47
C ASN A 726 21.38 -6.18 8.74
N TRP A 727 20.53 -5.35 9.32
CA TRP A 727 19.31 -4.85 8.70
C TRP A 727 19.64 -3.80 7.64
N LEU A 728 18.91 -3.79 6.54
CA LEU A 728 19.06 -2.81 5.44
C LEU A 728 19.01 -1.38 5.97
N GLN A 729 18.06 -1.15 6.89
CA GLN A 729 17.76 0.13 7.53
C GLN A 729 18.95 0.72 8.32
N ASN A 730 19.89 -0.12 8.74
CA ASN A 730 21.07 0.30 9.50
C ASN A 730 22.30 0.54 8.61
N LEU A 731 22.22 0.21 7.31
CA LEU A 731 23.33 0.40 6.39
C LEU A 731 23.38 1.85 5.91
N ASN A 732 24.59 2.41 5.84
CA ASN A 732 24.81 3.74 5.28
C ASN A 732 24.91 3.67 3.74
N ILE A 733 23.81 3.27 3.09
CA ILE A 733 23.67 3.16 1.65
C ILE A 733 22.33 3.76 1.21
N THR A 734 22.21 4.12 -0.06
CA THR A 734 20.92 4.52 -0.64
C THR A 734 19.99 3.31 -0.69
N GLN A 735 18.94 3.35 0.14
CA GLN A 735 17.97 2.26 0.27
C GLN A 735 16.57 2.72 -0.15
N PHE A 736 15.74 1.78 -0.61
CA PHE A 736 14.32 2.05 -0.83
C PHE A 736 13.55 2.09 0.49
N GLY A 737 12.62 3.04 0.62
CA GLY A 737 11.68 3.09 1.71
C GLY A 737 10.50 2.14 1.45
N PHE A 738 10.29 1.18 2.34
CA PHE A 738 9.16 0.24 2.31
C PHE A 738 8.23 0.47 3.50
N SER A 739 6.93 0.33 3.28
CA SER A 739 5.91 0.36 4.32
C SER A 739 4.82 -0.68 4.04
N GLY A 740 4.23 -1.26 5.10
CA GLY A 740 3.16 -2.24 5.00
C GLY A 740 3.63 -3.68 5.24
N HIS A 741 2.80 -4.64 4.86
CA HIS A 741 3.00 -6.06 5.18
C HIS A 741 3.07 -6.91 3.92
N LEU A 742 3.92 -7.92 3.96
CA LEU A 742 4.10 -8.91 2.91
C LEU A 742 3.58 -10.27 3.40
N SER A 743 2.60 -10.83 2.71
CA SER A 743 1.88 -12.04 3.15
C SER A 743 2.30 -13.32 2.41
N ALA A 744 2.69 -13.20 1.15
CA ALA A 744 3.24 -14.29 0.35
C ALA A 744 4.19 -13.77 -0.73
N VAL A 745 5.12 -14.61 -1.16
CA VAL A 745 6.02 -14.33 -2.29
C VAL A 745 6.15 -15.56 -3.16
N THR A 746 6.18 -15.33 -4.47
CA THR A 746 6.48 -16.37 -5.43
C THR A 746 7.30 -15.82 -6.59
N ARG A 747 7.96 -16.72 -7.30
CA ARG A 747 8.69 -16.39 -8.52
C ARG A 747 8.16 -17.26 -9.66
N ALA A 748 7.69 -16.61 -10.71
CA ALA A 748 7.30 -17.27 -11.95
C ALA A 748 8.28 -16.84 -13.04
N GLU A 749 9.04 -17.78 -13.58
CA GLU A 749 10.12 -17.51 -14.54
C GLU A 749 11.13 -16.48 -13.97
N ASN A 750 11.17 -15.26 -14.52
CA ASN A 750 12.03 -14.16 -14.07
C ASN A 750 11.28 -13.05 -13.31
N ILE A 751 9.99 -13.24 -13.05
CA ILE A 751 9.13 -12.24 -12.41
C ILE A 751 8.96 -12.61 -10.94
N THR A 752 9.29 -11.66 -10.06
CA THR A 752 8.93 -11.75 -8.64
C THR A 752 7.52 -11.20 -8.47
N ILE A 753 6.63 -12.01 -7.91
CA ILE A 753 5.27 -11.62 -7.55
C ILE A 753 5.18 -11.65 -6.03
N LEU A 754 4.76 -10.54 -5.48
CA LEU A 754 4.58 -10.30 -4.07
C LEU A 754 3.07 -10.23 -3.79
N ALA A 755 2.64 -10.60 -2.59
CA ALA A 755 1.28 -10.38 -2.13
C ALA A 755 1.30 -9.69 -0.78
N GLY A 756 0.41 -8.72 -0.58
CA GLY A 756 0.34 -7.93 0.64
C GLY A 756 -0.12 -6.51 0.37
N ASN A 757 0.10 -5.60 1.31
CA ASN A 757 -0.12 -4.16 1.16
C ASN A 757 1.21 -3.39 1.21
N LEU A 758 2.29 -4.01 0.74
CA LEU A 758 3.62 -3.43 0.71
C LEU A 758 3.70 -2.29 -0.32
N ALA A 759 3.98 -1.08 0.14
CA ALA A 759 4.24 0.08 -0.71
C ALA A 759 5.74 0.44 -0.70
N SER A 760 6.20 1.08 -1.77
CA SER A 760 7.56 1.65 -1.83
C SER A 760 7.51 3.10 -2.29
N GLY A 761 8.08 4.01 -1.50
CA GLY A 761 8.09 5.45 -1.78
C GLY A 761 9.22 5.93 -2.70
N GLY A 762 10.11 5.03 -3.13
CA GLY A 762 11.37 5.38 -3.79
C GLY A 762 12.56 5.33 -2.83
N ILE A 763 13.63 6.06 -3.16
CA ILE A 763 14.82 6.15 -2.32
C ILE A 763 14.49 6.89 -1.01
N SER A 764 14.95 6.38 0.12
CA SER A 764 14.72 7.00 1.42
C SER A 764 15.61 8.24 1.60
N VAL A 765 14.99 9.37 1.98
CA VAL A 765 15.60 10.70 2.00
C VAL A 765 15.13 11.49 3.22
N GLY A 766 15.99 12.33 3.79
CA GLY A 766 15.63 13.27 4.87
C GLY A 766 15.11 14.59 4.30
N SER A 767 13.96 14.59 3.62
CA SER A 767 13.27 15.79 3.12
C SER A 767 14.04 16.66 2.11
N SER A 768 15.20 16.18 1.62
CA SER A 768 16.01 16.86 0.61
C SER A 768 16.83 15.89 -0.24
N VAL A 769 16.87 16.14 -1.55
CA VAL A 769 17.50 15.25 -2.54
C VAL A 769 18.20 16.05 -3.63
N SER A 770 19.42 15.65 -4.00
CA SER A 770 20.16 16.22 -5.13
C SER A 770 19.81 15.51 -6.43
N LEU A 771 19.70 16.28 -7.50
CA LEU A 771 19.52 15.84 -8.88
C LEU A 771 20.88 15.72 -9.55
N LEU A 772 21.29 14.49 -9.87
CA LEU A 772 22.54 14.22 -10.57
C LEU A 772 22.31 14.17 -12.08
N HIS A 773 23.25 14.75 -12.85
CA HIS A 773 23.19 14.85 -14.31
C HIS A 773 24.58 14.60 -14.92
N GLU A 774 25.08 13.36 -14.83
CA GLU A 774 26.33 12.94 -15.47
C GLU A 774 26.07 12.26 -16.83
N ASP A 775 25.46 11.08 -16.83
CA ASP A 775 25.06 10.32 -18.04
C ASP A 775 23.53 10.06 -18.08
N GLU A 776 22.91 9.82 -16.92
CA GLU A 776 21.46 9.68 -16.72
C GLU A 776 21.03 10.49 -15.48
N LEU A 777 19.75 10.87 -15.41
CA LEU A 777 19.18 11.56 -14.25
C LEU A 777 19.16 10.64 -13.03
N GLY A 778 19.78 11.07 -11.94
CA GLY A 778 19.85 10.33 -10.67
C GLY A 778 19.36 11.16 -9.48
N LEU A 779 18.96 10.48 -8.41
CA LEU A 779 18.62 11.10 -7.13
C LEU A 779 19.61 10.65 -6.04
N THR A 780 20.10 11.58 -5.24
CA THR A 780 20.96 11.28 -4.09
C THR A 780 20.51 12.05 -2.85
N PRO A 781 20.31 11.41 -1.68
CA PRO A 781 19.89 12.10 -0.46
C PRO A 781 20.92 13.16 -0.04
N LEU A 782 20.47 14.38 0.31
CA LEU A 782 21.32 15.39 0.95
C LEU A 782 21.37 15.22 2.48
N LEU A 783 20.27 14.75 3.06
CA LEU A 783 20.17 14.33 4.45
C LEU A 783 19.70 12.87 4.51
N SER A 784 20.26 12.10 5.46
CA SER A 784 19.80 10.73 5.70
C SER A 784 18.47 10.73 6.47
N LYS A 785 17.52 9.92 6.01
CA LYS A 785 16.25 9.71 6.70
C LYS A 785 16.42 9.11 8.09
N SER A 786 17.41 8.22 8.29
CA SER A 786 17.68 7.57 9.58
C SER A 786 17.94 8.58 10.71
N ASN A 787 18.46 9.74 10.35
CA ASN A 787 18.86 10.78 11.29
C ASN A 787 17.92 11.98 11.27
N THR A 788 16.97 12.05 10.32
CA THR A 788 16.23 13.29 10.03
C THR A 788 14.72 13.09 10.15
N THR A 789 14.07 13.99 10.91
CA THR A 789 12.62 14.08 11.03
C THR A 789 12.15 15.49 10.74
N GLY A 790 10.95 15.65 10.15
CA GLY A 790 10.41 16.94 9.72
C GLY A 790 10.79 17.30 8.28
N ALA A 791 10.59 18.56 7.91
CA ALA A 791 10.61 19.03 6.53
C ALA A 791 11.71 20.05 6.26
N THR A 792 12.28 20.01 5.06
CA THR A 792 13.22 21.01 4.54
C THR A 792 12.47 21.86 3.53
N TYR A 793 12.45 23.18 3.71
CA TYR A 793 11.71 24.09 2.85
C TYR A 793 12.59 24.85 1.85
N THR A 794 13.86 25.07 2.21
CA THR A 794 14.79 25.87 1.40
C THR A 794 16.23 25.38 1.51
N GLY A 795 17.08 25.80 0.58
CA GLY A 795 18.50 25.50 0.59
C GLY A 795 19.31 26.45 -0.28
N VAL A 796 20.62 26.53 -0.03
CA VAL A 796 21.58 27.26 -0.86
C VAL A 796 22.91 26.52 -0.91
N TYR A 797 23.53 26.50 -2.08
CA TYR A 797 24.93 26.11 -2.27
C TYR A 797 25.80 27.36 -2.17
N ASP A 798 26.75 27.37 -1.24
CA ASP A 798 27.71 28.45 -1.09
C ASP A 798 29.12 28.00 -1.48
N THR A 799 29.58 28.56 -2.60
CA THR A 799 30.94 28.40 -3.12
C THR A 799 31.77 29.69 -3.02
N SER A 800 31.20 30.74 -2.38
CA SER A 800 31.90 32.00 -2.17
C SER A 800 33.12 31.84 -1.25
N SER A 801 34.12 32.72 -1.41
CA SER A 801 35.39 32.65 -0.66
C SER A 801 36.07 31.25 -0.71
N GLY A 802 35.80 30.48 -1.77
CA GLY A 802 36.32 29.12 -1.96
C GLY A 802 35.69 28.07 -1.05
N ARG A 803 34.56 28.34 -0.39
CA ARG A 803 33.79 27.39 0.41
C ARG A 803 33.13 26.30 -0.46
N ASN A 804 32.62 25.27 0.19
CA ASN A 804 31.78 24.24 -0.43
C ASN A 804 30.72 23.82 0.58
N LEU A 805 29.80 24.76 0.89
CA LEU A 805 28.76 24.54 1.89
C LEU A 805 27.42 24.29 1.19
N THR A 806 26.70 23.26 1.64
CA THR A 806 25.27 23.11 1.35
C THR A 806 24.50 23.47 2.62
N ILE A 807 23.75 24.56 2.59
CA ILE A 807 23.01 25.07 3.75
C ILE A 807 21.53 24.76 3.53
N LEU A 808 20.92 24.03 4.44
CA LEU A 808 19.53 23.55 4.35
C LEU A 808 18.69 24.12 5.49
N GLY A 809 17.48 24.57 5.17
CA GLY A 809 16.57 25.25 6.09
C GLY A 809 15.17 24.67 6.05
N GLY A 810 14.54 24.56 7.21
CA GLY A 810 13.13 24.17 7.30
C GLY A 810 12.66 24.06 8.74
N ARG A 811 11.84 23.05 9.00
CA ARG A 811 11.38 22.63 10.33
C ARG A 811 11.69 21.16 10.51
N PHE A 812 12.92 20.87 10.86
CA PHE A 812 13.42 19.50 10.96
C PHE A 812 14.39 19.35 12.13
N THR A 813 14.64 18.12 12.53
CA THR A 813 15.71 17.75 13.47
C THR A 813 16.61 16.73 12.79
N THR A 814 17.93 16.93 12.86
CA THR A 814 18.93 16.00 12.31
C THR A 814 20.15 15.86 13.24
N THR A 815 20.98 14.85 13.01
CA THR A 815 22.17 14.58 13.86
C THR A 815 23.44 15.15 13.24
N ALA A 816 24.15 15.98 14.02
CA ALA A 816 25.46 16.52 13.67
C ALA A 816 26.56 15.43 13.59
N SER A 817 27.67 15.73 12.91
CA SER A 817 28.84 14.81 12.87
C SER A 817 29.45 14.52 14.25
N ASN A 818 29.22 15.38 15.24
CA ASN A 818 29.66 15.18 16.63
C ASN A 818 28.61 14.49 17.52
N GLY A 819 27.48 14.06 16.97
CA GLY A 819 26.38 13.40 17.68
C GLY A 819 25.35 14.32 18.34
N SER A 820 25.56 15.65 18.32
CA SER A 820 24.57 16.62 18.82
C SER A 820 23.38 16.76 17.88
N GLN A 821 22.23 17.21 18.40
CA GLN A 821 21.03 17.48 17.60
C GLN A 821 21.11 18.86 16.94
N ILE A 822 20.78 18.92 15.65
CA ILE A 822 20.63 20.12 14.84
C ILE A 822 19.14 20.35 14.63
N HIS A 823 18.67 21.56 14.90
CA HIS A 823 17.28 21.95 14.66
C HIS A 823 17.21 23.01 13.56
N ASN A 824 16.30 22.80 12.61
CA ASN A 824 15.79 23.75 11.61
C ASN A 824 16.78 24.26 10.54
N LEU A 825 18.08 24.34 10.83
CA LEU A 825 19.12 24.75 9.87
C LEU A 825 20.37 23.87 10.00
N ALA A 826 20.73 23.21 8.91
CA ALA A 826 21.92 22.37 8.80
C ALA A 826 22.90 22.94 7.78
N ILE A 827 24.19 22.88 8.10
CA ILE A 827 25.30 23.27 7.24
C ILE A 827 26.12 22.02 6.96
N VAL A 828 26.14 21.59 5.70
CA VAL A 828 26.93 20.46 5.22
C VAL A 828 28.19 21.00 4.55
N ASP A 829 29.35 20.72 5.13
CA ASP A 829 30.65 21.05 4.54
C ASP A 829 31.10 19.91 3.62
N GLY A 830 31.05 20.16 2.32
CA GLY A 830 31.43 19.19 1.29
C GLY A 830 32.95 18.96 1.17
N LYS A 831 33.81 19.80 1.79
CA LYS A 831 35.26 19.54 1.85
C LYS A 831 35.62 18.58 2.97
N GLU A 832 35.08 18.83 4.16
CA GLU A 832 35.37 18.03 5.35
C GLU A 832 34.43 16.81 5.49
N GLY A 833 33.31 16.80 4.77
CA GLY A 833 32.28 15.77 4.89
C GLY A 833 31.56 15.82 6.24
N THR A 834 31.43 17.01 6.82
CA THR A 834 30.84 17.20 8.15
C THR A 834 29.52 17.96 8.08
N ILE A 835 28.62 17.70 9.03
CA ILE A 835 27.34 18.39 9.19
C ILE A 835 27.30 19.07 10.57
N SER A 836 26.95 20.35 10.57
CA SER A 836 26.83 21.21 11.75
C SER A 836 25.52 22.01 11.70
N GLY A 837 25.19 22.69 12.79
CA GLY A 837 24.03 23.58 12.88
C GLY A 837 24.41 24.89 13.57
N LEU A 838 23.42 25.77 13.77
CA LEU A 838 23.65 27.11 14.34
C LEU A 838 24.10 27.11 15.82
N GLY A 839 23.88 26.02 16.55
CA GLY A 839 24.09 25.95 18.00
C GLY A 839 22.91 26.50 18.81
N SER A 840 23.15 26.87 20.08
CA SER A 840 22.11 27.41 20.97
C SER A 840 21.85 28.90 20.70
N GLY A 841 20.62 29.26 20.34
CA GLY A 841 20.20 30.67 20.18
C GLY A 841 18.92 30.84 19.38
N VAL A 842 18.58 29.87 18.53
CA VAL A 842 17.31 29.80 17.80
C VAL A 842 16.42 28.75 18.47
N ASP A 843 15.14 29.07 18.63
CA ASP A 843 14.17 28.13 19.23
C ASP A 843 13.92 26.95 18.29
N SER A 844 13.76 25.75 18.85
CA SER A 844 13.55 24.52 18.08
C SER A 844 12.22 24.49 17.31
N ASN A 845 11.24 25.34 17.66
CA ASN A 845 9.99 25.51 16.94
C ASN A 845 10.06 26.51 15.77
N SER A 846 11.23 27.11 15.49
CA SER A 846 11.43 28.01 14.36
C SER A 846 11.29 27.29 13.01
N THR A 847 11.11 28.04 11.93
CA THR A 847 11.02 27.50 10.58
C THR A 847 11.72 28.43 9.60
N PHE A 848 12.72 27.92 8.87
CA PHE A 848 13.45 28.69 7.85
C PHE A 848 12.83 28.49 6.46
N LEU A 849 12.67 29.59 5.72
CA LEU A 849 12.00 29.63 4.41
C LEU A 849 12.87 30.24 3.31
N THR A 850 13.85 31.08 3.66
CA THR A 850 14.71 31.76 2.68
C THR A 850 16.11 32.01 3.22
N PHE A 851 17.10 31.94 2.34
CA PHE A 851 18.50 32.23 2.63
C PHE A 851 19.09 33.22 1.62
N VAL A 852 20.01 34.05 2.08
CA VAL A 852 20.96 34.73 1.19
C VAL A 852 22.34 34.79 1.86
N VAL A 853 23.38 34.52 1.08
CA VAL A 853 24.78 34.68 1.49
C VAL A 853 25.31 35.96 0.86
N SER A 854 25.87 36.85 1.68
CA SER A 854 26.49 38.10 1.25
C SER A 854 27.88 38.22 1.88
N GLY A 855 28.93 38.08 1.06
CA GLY A 855 30.30 37.95 1.57
C GLY A 855 30.44 36.66 2.38
N ASP A 856 30.83 36.79 3.64
CA ASP A 856 30.97 35.66 4.59
C ASP A 856 29.80 35.56 5.58
N THR A 857 28.71 36.30 5.33
CA THR A 857 27.54 36.38 6.20
C THR A 857 26.33 35.68 5.59
N LEU A 858 25.73 34.75 6.33
CA LEU A 858 24.44 34.15 6.04
C LEU A 858 23.31 34.94 6.72
N TYR A 859 22.34 35.39 5.93
CA TYR A 859 21.06 35.90 6.42
C TYR A 859 20.00 34.83 6.21
N ALA A 860 19.45 34.33 7.32
CA ALA A 860 18.50 33.23 7.32
C ALA A 860 17.14 33.66 7.85
N GLY A 861 16.13 33.65 6.97
CA GLY A 861 14.78 34.16 7.25
C GLY A 861 13.70 33.09 7.28
N GLY A 862 12.60 33.40 7.94
CA GLY A 862 11.40 32.56 8.04
C GLY A 862 10.53 32.98 9.22
N ASN A 863 9.88 32.03 9.87
CA ASN A 863 9.28 32.22 11.19
C ASN A 863 10.32 31.82 12.26
N VAL A 864 11.23 32.74 12.53
CA VAL A 864 12.41 32.50 13.39
C VAL A 864 12.26 33.26 14.71
N THR A 865 12.35 32.53 15.81
CA THR A 865 12.35 33.07 17.18
C THR A 865 13.55 32.55 17.96
N GLY A 866 13.91 33.24 19.05
CA GLY A 866 15.04 32.85 19.89
C GLY A 866 15.77 34.06 20.47
N HIS A 867 16.93 33.82 21.04
CA HIS A 867 17.80 34.84 21.63
C HIS A 867 19.28 34.53 21.36
N VAL A 868 20.01 35.49 20.81
CA VAL A 868 21.47 35.44 20.64
C VAL A 868 22.08 36.52 21.54
N GLY A 869 22.71 36.10 22.64
CA GLY A 869 23.13 37.03 23.70
C GLY A 869 21.92 37.77 24.28
N ASP A 870 21.97 39.12 24.30
CA ASP A 870 20.86 39.98 24.74
C ASP A 870 19.86 40.33 23.61
N SER A 871 20.14 39.90 22.37
CA SER A 871 19.32 40.21 21.20
C SER A 871 18.23 39.16 20.99
N ALA A 872 16.97 39.56 21.16
CA ALA A 872 15.83 38.74 20.77
C ALA A 872 15.70 38.66 19.24
N LEU A 873 15.48 37.47 18.72
CA LEU A 873 15.25 37.21 17.29
C LEU A 873 13.77 37.38 16.94
N GLY A 874 13.51 37.70 15.66
CA GLY A 874 12.16 37.81 15.13
C GLY A 874 12.19 37.88 13.60
N GLY A 875 11.82 36.78 12.97
CA GLY A 875 11.73 36.62 11.51
C GLY A 875 13.03 36.19 10.81
N PHE A 876 14.20 36.41 11.41
CA PHE A 876 15.49 36.01 10.82
C PHE A 876 16.61 35.91 11.87
N VAL A 877 17.75 35.37 11.45
CA VAL A 877 19.03 35.36 12.18
C VAL A 877 20.19 35.61 11.22
N VAL A 878 21.27 36.21 11.74
CA VAL A 878 22.50 36.48 10.99
C VAL A 878 23.64 35.62 11.53
N TYR A 879 24.32 34.90 10.65
CA TYR A 879 25.37 33.95 11.00
C TYR A 879 26.64 34.19 10.20
N ASP A 880 27.78 34.14 10.88
CA ASP A 880 29.11 34.29 10.29
C ASP A 880 29.63 32.91 9.84
N LEU A 881 29.73 32.73 8.52
CA LEU A 881 30.16 31.48 7.90
C LEU A 881 31.69 31.29 7.95
N GLU A 882 32.47 32.35 8.18
CA GLU A 882 33.93 32.24 8.31
C GLU A 882 34.30 31.69 9.70
N ASN A 883 33.68 32.22 10.75
CA ASN A 883 33.96 31.82 12.12
C ASN A 883 33.07 30.67 12.64
N GLY A 884 31.96 30.37 11.96
CA GLY A 884 31.01 29.35 12.40
C GLY A 884 30.28 29.76 13.68
N THR A 885 29.93 31.04 13.81
CA THR A 885 29.25 31.60 14.99
C THR A 885 28.13 32.56 14.59
N PHE A 886 27.20 32.84 15.50
CA PHE A 886 26.29 33.97 15.28
C PHE A 886 27.08 35.28 15.10
N ALA A 887 26.62 36.16 14.21
CA ALA A 887 27.26 37.46 14.02
C ALA A 887 27.25 38.26 15.34
N GLU A 888 28.36 38.97 15.63
CA GLU A 888 28.55 39.71 16.89
C GLU A 888 27.41 40.67 17.21
N THR A 889 26.83 41.29 16.17
CA THR A 889 25.68 42.20 16.29
C THR A 889 24.55 41.68 15.40
N GLN A 890 23.43 41.29 16.04
CA GLN A 890 22.20 40.98 15.32
C GLN A 890 21.44 42.27 14.99
N PRO A 891 20.94 42.46 13.75
CA PRO A 891 20.09 43.60 13.44
C PRO A 891 18.80 43.57 14.27
N PRO A 892 18.18 44.73 14.58
CA PRO A 892 16.92 44.77 15.32
C PRO A 892 15.84 43.89 14.67
N ARG A 893 15.18 43.04 15.47
CA ARG A 893 14.17 42.07 15.00
C ARG A 893 12.97 42.69 14.29
N PHE A 894 12.28 41.89 13.49
CA PHE A 894 10.94 42.23 13.02
C PHE A 894 9.88 42.00 14.09
N THR A 895 8.81 42.80 14.06
CA THR A 895 7.65 42.68 14.95
C THR A 895 6.34 42.92 14.20
N GLY A 896 5.26 42.28 14.66
CA GLY A 896 3.91 42.33 14.10
C GLY A 896 3.02 41.28 14.75
N GLU A 897 1.77 41.13 14.29
CA GLU A 897 0.87 40.07 14.78
C GLU A 897 1.41 38.67 14.46
N THR A 898 1.87 38.47 13.22
CA THR A 898 2.63 37.31 12.78
C THR A 898 3.87 37.83 12.04
N VAL A 899 5.04 37.23 12.33
CA VAL A 899 6.30 37.62 11.70
C VAL A 899 6.83 36.45 10.89
N THR A 900 6.94 36.62 9.58
CA THR A 900 7.53 35.62 8.68
C THR A 900 8.28 36.33 7.56
N VAL A 901 9.51 35.92 7.30
CA VAL A 901 10.32 36.41 6.17
C VAL A 901 10.31 35.35 5.07
N GLU A 902 9.77 35.68 3.91
CA GLU A 902 9.56 34.76 2.77
C GLU A 902 10.64 34.92 1.69
N SER A 903 11.24 36.11 1.56
CA SER A 903 12.29 36.35 0.56
C SER A 903 13.35 37.32 1.07
N ILE A 904 14.62 36.99 0.85
CA ILE A 904 15.76 37.88 1.10
C ILE A 904 16.59 38.00 -0.18
N VAL A 905 16.92 39.23 -0.59
CA VAL A 905 17.78 39.49 -1.76
C VAL A 905 18.79 40.59 -1.49
N THR A 906 20.00 40.44 -2.02
CA THR A 906 21.01 41.50 -2.02
C THR A 906 20.83 42.41 -3.22
N ARG A 907 20.97 43.72 -3.02
CA ARG A 907 20.97 44.67 -4.14
C ARG A 907 22.26 44.52 -4.95
N PRO A 908 22.18 44.38 -6.29
CA PRO A 908 23.38 44.26 -7.12
C PRO A 908 24.35 45.44 -6.93
N ASN A 909 25.63 45.14 -6.68
CA ASN A 909 26.72 46.11 -6.47
C ASN A 909 26.50 47.06 -5.28
N SER A 910 25.84 46.59 -4.22
CA SER A 910 25.55 47.34 -3.01
C SER A 910 25.59 46.40 -1.80
N ASN A 911 25.75 46.99 -0.62
CA ASN A 911 25.73 46.31 0.68
C ASN A 911 24.33 46.37 1.34
N GLU A 912 23.29 46.72 0.56
CA GLU A 912 21.90 46.72 0.99
C GLU A 912 21.28 45.31 0.84
N ILE A 913 20.77 44.76 1.95
CA ILE A 913 20.06 43.48 2.00
C ILE A 913 18.57 43.73 2.23
N TYR A 914 17.73 43.32 1.29
CA TYR A 914 16.28 43.52 1.33
C TYR A 914 15.60 42.26 1.85
N PHE A 915 14.67 42.44 2.78
CA PHE A 915 13.85 41.43 3.42
C PHE A 915 12.39 41.69 3.06
N ALA A 916 11.68 40.65 2.65
CA ALA A 916 10.26 40.69 2.30
C ALA A 916 9.50 39.56 3.01
N GLY A 917 8.26 39.82 3.41
CA GLY A 917 7.40 38.84 4.05
C GLY A 917 6.17 39.47 4.69
N GLN A 918 5.78 38.94 5.86
CA GLN A 918 4.71 39.45 6.71
C GLN A 918 5.30 39.95 8.03
N PHE A 919 5.37 41.27 8.20
CA PHE A 919 5.81 41.95 9.43
C PHE A 919 5.45 43.44 9.35
N ASP A 920 5.35 44.12 10.48
CA ASP A 920 4.92 45.53 10.55
C ASP A 920 6.07 46.51 10.80
N ASN A 921 7.06 46.12 11.60
CA ASN A 921 8.17 46.99 12.01
C ASN A 921 9.50 46.24 12.03
N ALA A 922 10.58 46.96 11.73
CA ALA A 922 11.98 46.53 11.91
C ALA A 922 12.58 47.32 13.10
N GLY A 923 12.66 46.69 14.27
CA GLY A 923 12.91 47.41 15.52
C GLY A 923 11.84 48.48 15.78
N ALA A 924 12.25 49.75 15.84
CA ALA A 924 11.34 50.89 16.02
C ALA A 924 10.88 51.53 14.69
N LEU A 925 11.36 51.05 13.54
CA LEU A 925 11.05 51.60 12.22
C LEU A 925 9.79 50.91 11.65
N PRO A 926 8.69 51.65 11.36
CA PRO A 926 7.55 51.09 10.64
C PRO A 926 7.94 50.70 9.23
N CYS A 927 7.83 49.41 8.92
CA CYS A 927 8.34 48.79 7.70
C CYS A 927 7.44 47.62 7.27
N PRO A 928 6.15 47.87 6.92
CA PRO A 928 5.21 46.81 6.62
C PRO A 928 5.61 46.07 5.34
N GLY A 929 5.86 44.77 5.47
CA GLY A 929 6.09 43.84 4.36
C GLY A 929 7.50 43.84 3.75
N ILE A 930 8.15 44.99 3.57
CA ILE A 930 9.52 45.08 3.00
C ILE A 930 10.39 46.07 3.77
N CYS A 931 11.58 45.63 4.16
CA CYS A 931 12.62 46.49 4.74
C CYS A 931 14.00 46.15 4.15
N PHE A 932 14.96 47.08 4.22
CA PHE A 932 16.35 46.75 3.89
C PHE A 932 17.32 47.18 4.98
N TYR A 933 18.34 46.35 5.18
CA TYR A 933 19.43 46.59 6.10
C TYR A 933 20.66 46.98 5.29
N ASP A 934 21.25 48.13 5.62
CA ASP A 934 22.56 48.50 5.09
C ASP A 934 23.64 47.91 6.01
N SER A 935 24.45 46.99 5.50
CA SER A 935 25.44 46.30 6.34
C SER A 935 26.65 47.17 6.67
N ASP A 936 26.93 48.24 5.92
CA ASP A 936 28.01 49.19 6.23
C ASP A 936 27.57 50.16 7.31
N GLU A 937 26.34 50.68 7.18
CA GLU A 937 25.79 51.64 8.13
C GLU A 937 25.13 51.00 9.35
N GLN A 938 24.92 49.68 9.33
CA GLN A 938 24.29 48.86 10.37
C GLN A 938 22.89 49.36 10.79
N GLN A 939 22.09 49.80 9.82
CA GLN A 939 20.78 50.40 10.09
C GLN A 939 19.70 49.94 9.11
N TRP A 940 18.47 49.86 9.64
CA TRP A 940 17.27 49.60 8.86
C TRP A 940 16.80 50.83 8.12
N SER A 941 16.29 50.63 6.91
CA SER A 941 15.61 51.65 6.14
C SER A 941 14.42 51.05 5.38
N ARG A 942 13.42 51.90 5.12
CA ARG A 942 12.19 51.51 4.43
C ARG A 942 12.28 51.91 2.96
N PRO A 943 12.09 50.99 2.01
CA PRO A 943 12.07 51.34 0.59
C PRO A 943 10.74 51.99 0.23
N GLY A 944 10.58 53.29 0.45
CA GLY A 944 9.33 54.02 0.14
C GLY A 944 8.16 53.70 1.09
N ALA A 945 7.18 54.61 1.19
CA ALA A 945 6.10 54.52 2.19
C ALA A 945 4.77 53.94 1.65
N ALA A 946 4.65 53.75 0.33
CA ALA A 946 3.37 53.48 -0.33
C ALA A 946 2.94 52.00 -0.32
N LEU A 947 3.88 51.07 -0.12
CA LEU A 947 3.62 49.62 -0.12
C LEU A 947 3.33 49.10 1.29
N SER A 948 2.33 48.24 1.38
CA SER A 948 1.99 47.38 2.51
C SER A 948 1.40 46.04 2.02
N GLY A 949 1.17 45.10 2.94
CA GLY A 949 0.61 43.78 2.61
C GLY A 949 1.60 42.64 2.84
N HIS A 950 1.25 41.46 2.37
CA HIS A 950 2.08 40.26 2.49
C HIS A 950 2.91 40.09 1.21
N VAL A 951 4.24 40.10 1.35
CA VAL A 951 5.15 40.01 0.21
C VAL A 951 5.77 38.62 0.13
N LEU A 952 5.35 37.83 -0.85
CA LEU A 952 5.84 36.48 -1.11
C LEU A 952 7.28 36.49 -1.63
N ALA A 953 7.57 37.31 -2.64
CA ALA A 953 8.86 37.31 -3.31
C ALA A 953 9.27 38.69 -3.80
N ILE A 954 10.59 38.95 -3.77
CA ILE A 954 11.21 40.14 -4.38
C ILE A 954 12.38 39.74 -5.28
N ARG A 955 12.55 40.42 -6.42
CA ARG A 955 13.71 40.22 -7.33
C ARG A 955 14.15 41.52 -7.97
N TRP A 956 15.46 41.65 -8.19
CA TRP A 956 16.02 42.80 -8.89
C TRP A 956 15.97 42.60 -10.41
N MET A 957 15.31 43.53 -11.12
CA MET A 957 15.27 43.59 -12.58
C MET A 957 16.52 44.31 -13.15
N SER A 958 17.09 45.21 -12.35
CA SER A 958 18.35 45.93 -12.62
C SER A 958 18.91 46.49 -11.31
N ASN A 959 20.08 47.14 -11.32
CA ASN A 959 20.66 47.77 -10.11
C ASN A 959 19.75 48.81 -9.42
N ASN A 960 18.72 49.30 -10.10
CA ASN A 960 17.85 50.37 -9.62
C ASN A 960 16.35 50.05 -9.64
N ASN A 961 15.95 48.90 -10.18
CA ASN A 961 14.54 48.53 -10.27
C ASN A 961 14.31 47.12 -9.73
N MET A 962 13.32 46.97 -8.86
CA MET A 962 12.94 45.71 -8.20
C MET A 962 11.47 45.41 -8.47
N ILE A 963 11.14 44.14 -8.57
CA ILE A 963 9.76 43.63 -8.61
C ILE A 963 9.43 42.99 -7.26
N ALA A 964 8.21 43.20 -6.78
CA ALA A 964 7.64 42.55 -5.62
C ALA A 964 6.34 41.84 -6.01
N VAL A 965 6.13 40.66 -5.45
CA VAL A 965 4.98 39.78 -5.72
C VAL A 965 4.37 39.32 -4.40
N GLY A 966 3.04 39.31 -4.32
CA GLY A 966 2.30 38.86 -3.14
C GLY A 966 0.92 39.52 -3.06
N ASP A 967 0.34 39.55 -1.88
CA ASP A 967 -0.91 40.27 -1.62
C ASP A 967 -0.58 41.72 -1.24
N LEU A 968 -0.40 42.57 -2.25
CA LEU A 968 0.15 43.92 -2.09
C LEU A 968 -0.94 44.99 -2.12
N GLU A 969 -0.72 46.06 -1.36
CA GLU A 969 -1.51 47.28 -1.41
C GLU A 969 -0.57 48.47 -1.66
N ILE A 970 -0.86 49.24 -2.72
CA ILE A 970 -0.08 50.40 -3.14
C ILE A 970 -1.03 51.60 -3.19
N GLU A 971 -0.84 52.55 -2.28
CA GLU A 971 -1.68 53.76 -2.15
C GLU A 971 -3.19 53.46 -2.06
N GLY A 972 -3.57 52.33 -1.44
CA GLY A 972 -4.98 51.91 -1.28
C GLY A 972 -5.51 50.99 -2.39
N ASN A 973 -4.72 50.72 -3.45
CA ASN A 973 -5.10 49.82 -4.53
C ASN A 973 -4.44 48.45 -4.34
N LYS A 974 -5.25 47.39 -4.42
CA LYS A 974 -4.76 45.99 -4.37
C LYS A 974 -4.11 45.58 -5.68
N SER A 975 -2.95 44.94 -5.60
CA SER A 975 -2.17 44.45 -6.75
C SER A 975 -1.42 43.18 -6.35
N VAL A 976 -1.27 42.23 -7.27
CA VAL A 976 -0.45 41.03 -7.03
C VAL A 976 1.02 41.20 -7.38
N VAL A 977 1.32 42.20 -8.22
CA VAL A 977 2.68 42.57 -8.62
C VAL A 977 2.87 44.08 -8.48
N ALA A 978 4.02 44.51 -7.97
CA ALA A 978 4.44 45.90 -7.90
C ALA A 978 5.91 46.07 -8.30
N THR A 979 6.27 47.27 -8.76
CA THR A 979 7.65 47.63 -9.10
C THR A 979 8.13 48.79 -8.25
N TYR A 980 9.40 48.74 -7.89
CA TYR A 980 10.09 49.75 -7.08
C TYR A 980 11.28 50.33 -7.85
N THR A 981 11.45 51.65 -7.78
CA THR A 981 12.63 52.34 -8.30
C THR A 981 13.38 53.03 -7.17
N THR A 982 14.68 52.72 -7.03
CA THR A 982 15.55 53.29 -5.99
C THR A 982 15.67 54.80 -6.10
N LYS A 983 15.67 55.32 -7.33
CA LYS A 983 15.62 56.76 -7.61
C LYS A 983 14.23 57.31 -7.31
N GLY A 984 14.10 57.97 -6.16
CA GLY A 984 12.85 58.56 -5.68
C GLY A 984 12.07 57.66 -4.71
N GLN A 985 12.52 56.42 -4.49
CA GLN A 985 11.91 55.45 -3.57
C GLN A 985 10.40 55.25 -3.79
N VAL A 986 10.00 55.09 -5.05
CA VAL A 986 8.59 55.03 -5.47
C VAL A 986 8.18 53.60 -5.80
N TRP A 987 7.02 53.18 -5.31
CA TRP A 987 6.31 51.96 -5.71
C TRP A 987 5.24 52.25 -6.74
N LYS A 988 5.03 51.31 -7.66
CA LYS A 988 3.93 51.35 -8.63
C LYS A 988 3.31 49.97 -8.79
N SER A 989 1.98 49.91 -8.82
CA SER A 989 1.26 48.71 -9.26
C SER A 989 1.66 48.36 -10.69
N PHE A 990 1.72 47.07 -10.97
CA PHE A 990 2.03 46.55 -12.30
C PHE A 990 0.77 46.48 -13.16
N ASP A 991 0.86 46.87 -14.44
CA ASP A 991 -0.30 46.90 -15.33
C ASP A 991 -0.83 45.47 -15.57
N GLY A 992 -2.14 45.27 -15.40
CA GLY A 992 -2.79 43.96 -15.55
C GLY A 992 -2.58 43.00 -14.36
N ALA A 993 -1.98 43.47 -13.26
CA ALA A 993 -1.79 42.69 -12.03
C ALA A 993 -2.77 43.11 -10.92
N SER A 994 -3.92 43.68 -11.28
CA SER A 994 -4.95 44.01 -10.28
C SER A 994 -5.62 42.75 -9.75
N SER A 995 -6.24 42.83 -8.58
CA SER A 995 -7.01 41.71 -8.03
C SER A 995 -8.23 41.31 -8.87
N SER A 996 -8.64 42.13 -9.85
CA SER A 996 -9.67 41.75 -10.82
C SER A 996 -9.12 41.02 -12.04
N ASP A 997 -7.86 41.24 -12.39
CA ASP A 997 -7.22 40.58 -13.54
C ASP A 997 -6.63 39.21 -13.13
N ILE A 998 -6.12 39.13 -11.90
CA ILE A 998 -5.59 37.91 -11.29
C ILE A 998 -6.30 37.73 -9.94
N PRO A 999 -7.53 37.17 -9.93
CA PRO A 999 -8.28 36.92 -8.71
C PRO A 999 -7.67 35.77 -7.89
N GLY A 1000 -7.74 35.86 -6.57
CA GLY A 1000 -7.17 34.88 -5.64
C GLY A 1000 -5.81 35.29 -5.06
N THR A 1001 -5.09 34.29 -4.52
CA THR A 1001 -3.82 34.47 -3.81
C THR A 1001 -2.68 33.80 -4.59
N VAL A 1002 -1.59 34.54 -4.80
CA VAL A 1002 -0.36 34.02 -5.44
C VAL A 1002 0.46 33.25 -4.41
N THR A 1003 0.84 32.02 -4.73
CA THR A 1003 1.62 31.13 -3.84
C THR A 1003 3.02 30.84 -4.37
N ALA A 1004 3.30 31.07 -5.65
CA ALA A 1004 4.63 30.87 -6.23
C ALA A 1004 4.96 31.87 -7.34
N PHE A 1005 6.25 32.18 -7.48
CA PHE A 1005 6.79 33.11 -8.47
C PHE A 1005 8.18 32.66 -8.94
N THR A 1006 8.43 32.75 -10.24
CA THR A 1006 9.79 32.56 -10.80
C THR A 1006 10.01 33.46 -12.03
N PRO A 1007 11.20 34.06 -12.19
CA PRO A 1007 11.56 34.71 -13.45
C PRO A 1007 11.63 33.71 -14.61
N ALA A 1008 11.44 34.19 -15.83
CA ALA A 1008 11.64 33.43 -17.07
C ALA A 1008 12.72 34.07 -17.98
N SER A 1009 13.35 35.14 -17.51
CA SER A 1009 14.47 35.83 -18.14
C SER A 1009 15.37 36.47 -17.08
N THR A 1010 16.65 36.67 -17.42
CA THR A 1010 17.65 37.21 -16.49
C THR A 1010 17.39 38.66 -16.06
N ASP A 1011 16.70 39.43 -16.91
CA ASP A 1011 16.25 40.81 -16.62
C ASP A 1011 14.86 40.87 -15.98
N VAL A 1012 14.22 39.71 -15.75
CA VAL A 1012 12.88 39.57 -15.18
C VAL A 1012 11.80 40.30 -16.01
N SER A 1013 12.07 40.55 -17.29
CA SER A 1013 11.07 41.10 -18.23
C SER A 1013 9.97 40.09 -18.56
N LYS A 1014 10.23 38.79 -18.36
CA LYS A 1014 9.27 37.69 -18.41
C LYS A 1014 9.30 36.92 -17.10
N PHE A 1015 8.16 36.46 -16.63
CA PHE A 1015 8.05 35.70 -15.37
C PHE A 1015 6.75 34.88 -15.31
N TRP A 1016 6.69 33.98 -14.34
CA TRP A 1016 5.53 33.15 -14.06
C TRP A 1016 4.99 33.40 -12.64
N LEU A 1017 3.68 33.27 -12.50
CA LEU A 1017 2.97 33.24 -11.22
C LEU A 1017 2.08 32.00 -11.18
N ALA A 1018 1.95 31.43 -9.98
CA ALA A 1018 0.94 30.42 -9.69
C ALA A 1018 0.27 30.73 -8.35
N GLY A 1019 -0.94 30.21 -8.19
CA GLY A 1019 -1.73 30.49 -7.00
C GLY A 1019 -3.06 29.74 -6.98
N VAL A 1020 -3.93 30.17 -6.07
CA VAL A 1020 -5.28 29.63 -5.90
C VAL A 1020 -6.27 30.74 -6.18
N SER A 1021 -7.19 30.49 -7.10
CA SER A 1021 -8.27 31.41 -7.47
C SER A 1021 -9.32 31.49 -6.36
N ASP A 1022 -10.17 32.52 -6.37
CA ASP A 1022 -11.25 32.68 -5.37
C ASP A 1022 -12.26 31.50 -5.33
N ASP A 1023 -12.35 30.72 -6.41
CA ASP A 1023 -13.19 29.51 -6.50
C ASP A 1023 -12.50 28.23 -5.97
N GLY A 1024 -11.25 28.35 -5.49
CA GLY A 1024 -10.44 27.24 -4.99
C GLY A 1024 -9.62 26.51 -6.04
N SER A 1025 -9.74 26.86 -7.33
CA SER A 1025 -8.96 26.23 -8.40
C SER A 1025 -7.55 26.80 -8.52
N SER A 1026 -6.55 25.94 -8.69
CA SER A 1026 -5.16 26.36 -8.87
C SER A 1026 -4.94 26.92 -10.28
N PHE A 1027 -4.23 28.03 -10.38
CA PHE A 1027 -3.91 28.69 -11.65
C PHE A 1027 -2.41 28.78 -11.89
N LEU A 1028 -2.06 28.91 -13.17
CA LEU A 1028 -0.72 29.20 -13.63
C LEU A 1028 -0.80 30.27 -14.73
N VAL A 1029 0.00 31.33 -14.61
CA VAL A 1029 -0.03 32.48 -15.53
C VAL A 1029 1.37 32.96 -15.87
N ASN A 1030 1.62 33.20 -17.16
CA ASN A 1030 2.86 33.74 -17.70
C ASN A 1030 2.70 35.24 -18.00
N TYR A 1031 3.69 36.04 -17.66
CA TYR A 1031 3.86 37.38 -18.22
C TYR A 1031 4.91 37.33 -19.34
N ASP A 1032 4.47 37.57 -20.58
CA ASP A 1032 5.29 37.40 -21.79
C ASP A 1032 6.14 38.61 -22.17
N GLY A 1033 6.12 39.66 -21.34
CA GLY A 1033 6.72 40.97 -21.60
C GLY A 1033 5.71 42.03 -22.09
N SER A 1034 4.52 41.60 -22.54
CA SER A 1034 3.45 42.46 -23.04
C SER A 1034 2.14 42.33 -22.27
N GLY A 1035 1.84 41.15 -21.72
CA GLY A 1035 0.64 40.90 -20.93
C GLY A 1035 0.64 39.54 -20.24
N PHE A 1036 -0.35 39.33 -19.37
CA PHE A 1036 -0.57 38.07 -18.66
C PHE A 1036 -1.35 37.07 -19.53
N ARG A 1037 -0.89 35.83 -19.58
CA ARG A 1037 -1.53 34.70 -20.29
C ARG A 1037 -1.68 33.52 -19.34
N PHE A 1038 -2.91 33.12 -19.10
CA PHE A 1038 -3.22 31.96 -18.27
C PHE A 1038 -3.01 30.67 -19.05
N ALA A 1039 -2.48 29.65 -18.38
CA ALA A 1039 -2.53 28.28 -18.88
C ALA A 1039 -3.97 27.75 -18.80
N ASP A 1040 -4.28 26.75 -19.63
CA ASP A 1040 -5.55 26.01 -19.55
C ASP A 1040 -5.69 25.29 -18.19
N LYS A 1041 -6.88 24.77 -17.89
CA LYS A 1041 -7.13 23.96 -16.68
C LYS A 1041 -6.36 22.64 -16.72
N ILE A 1042 -5.10 22.68 -16.28
CA ILE A 1042 -4.17 21.54 -16.27
C ILE A 1042 -4.03 20.85 -14.91
N PHE A 1043 -4.65 21.41 -13.86
CA PHE A 1043 -4.63 20.87 -12.50
C PHE A 1043 -6.01 20.32 -12.11
N GLY A 1044 -6.03 19.24 -11.31
CA GLY A 1044 -7.20 18.73 -10.63
C GLY A 1044 -7.44 19.43 -9.27
N ASP A 1045 -8.63 19.22 -8.72
CA ASP A 1045 -9.03 19.78 -7.42
C ASP A 1045 -8.09 19.31 -6.29
N GLY A 1046 -7.76 20.22 -5.36
CA GLY A 1046 -6.84 19.95 -4.24
C GLY A 1046 -5.36 20.15 -4.54
N THR A 1047 -5.01 20.65 -5.74
CA THR A 1047 -3.62 21.00 -6.08
C THR A 1047 -3.09 22.19 -5.26
N ASP A 1048 -1.97 21.98 -4.57
CA ASP A 1048 -1.25 23.01 -3.80
C ASP A 1048 0.13 23.26 -4.43
N ILE A 1049 0.31 24.40 -5.09
CA ILE A 1049 1.55 24.78 -5.78
C ILE A 1049 2.44 25.58 -4.82
N ARG A 1050 3.66 25.08 -4.60
CA ARG A 1050 4.64 25.66 -3.66
C ARG A 1050 5.83 26.33 -4.34
N GLY A 1051 6.18 25.89 -5.53
CA GLY A 1051 7.34 26.42 -6.25
C GLY A 1051 7.19 26.33 -7.75
N LEU A 1052 7.90 27.23 -8.44
CA LEU A 1052 8.02 27.28 -9.89
C LEU A 1052 9.49 27.47 -10.23
N GLU A 1053 9.98 26.82 -11.28
CA GLU A 1053 11.29 27.13 -11.85
C GLU A 1053 11.30 26.88 -13.36
N VAL A 1054 11.79 27.85 -14.13
CA VAL A 1054 11.99 27.67 -15.58
C VAL A 1054 13.34 27.00 -15.81
N LEU A 1055 13.34 25.78 -16.34
CA LEU A 1055 14.54 24.99 -16.63
C LEU A 1055 14.87 25.03 -18.13
N PRO A 1056 16.15 25.24 -18.51
CA PRO A 1056 16.56 25.08 -19.90
C PRO A 1056 16.56 23.59 -20.29
N ILE A 1057 16.32 23.33 -21.57
CA ILE A 1057 16.28 21.98 -22.12
C ILE A 1057 17.27 21.83 -23.28
N SER A 1058 17.87 20.66 -23.40
CA SER A 1058 18.86 20.37 -24.42
C SER A 1058 18.25 20.16 -25.81
N LYS A 1059 16.96 19.78 -25.87
CA LYS A 1059 16.20 19.54 -27.11
C LYS A 1059 14.89 20.31 -27.14
N ASP A 1060 14.70 21.06 -28.22
CA ASP A 1060 13.54 21.93 -28.41
C ASP A 1060 12.23 21.14 -28.47
N HIS A 1061 11.19 21.64 -27.79
CA HIS A 1061 9.82 21.17 -27.97
C HIS A 1061 9.10 21.93 -29.08
N GLU A 1062 7.85 21.56 -29.39
CA GLU A 1062 7.03 22.26 -30.39
C GLU A 1062 6.81 23.73 -30.01
N ASN A 1063 6.69 24.61 -31.01
CA ASN A 1063 6.45 26.03 -30.75
C ASN A 1063 5.07 26.27 -30.15
N VAL A 1064 5.03 26.88 -28.96
CA VAL A 1064 3.82 27.15 -28.17
C VAL A 1064 3.81 28.60 -27.70
N ASP A 1065 2.62 29.13 -27.43
CA ASP A 1065 2.44 30.55 -27.12
C ASP A 1065 2.86 30.96 -25.70
N LEU A 1066 2.93 29.99 -24.77
CA LEU A 1066 3.15 30.25 -23.34
C LEU A 1066 4.60 30.10 -22.89
N LEU A 1067 5.44 29.41 -23.67
CA LEU A 1067 6.79 29.01 -23.26
C LEU A 1067 7.74 28.98 -24.46
N ASN A 1068 8.99 29.43 -24.30
CA ASN A 1068 9.96 29.35 -25.38
C ASN A 1068 10.33 27.88 -25.65
N VAL A 1069 10.65 27.56 -26.91
CA VAL A 1069 10.93 26.18 -27.36
C VAL A 1069 12.07 25.48 -26.64
N ASP A 1070 12.98 26.23 -26.00
CA ASP A 1070 14.14 25.74 -25.27
C ASP A 1070 13.96 25.79 -23.74
N GLN A 1071 12.72 25.86 -23.27
CA GLN A 1071 12.37 25.97 -21.85
C GLN A 1071 11.36 24.90 -21.44
N MET A 1072 11.42 24.45 -20.19
CA MET A 1072 10.33 23.76 -19.50
C MET A 1072 10.07 24.42 -18.16
N LEU A 1073 8.81 24.50 -17.73
CA LEU A 1073 8.48 25.01 -16.41
C LEU A 1073 8.31 23.83 -15.44
N LEU A 1074 9.18 23.74 -14.44
CA LEU A 1074 9.00 22.85 -13.30
C LEU A 1074 8.00 23.48 -12.32
N VAL A 1075 6.94 22.73 -12.02
CA VAL A 1075 5.96 23.06 -10.99
C VAL A 1075 6.17 22.09 -9.83
N THR A 1076 6.33 22.59 -8.61
CA THR A 1076 6.51 21.79 -7.40
C THR A 1076 5.40 22.05 -6.39
N GLY A 1077 5.01 21.01 -5.66
CA GLY A 1077 4.00 21.13 -4.61
C GLY A 1077 3.40 19.79 -4.22
N GLN A 1078 2.11 19.80 -3.90
CA GLN A 1078 1.26 18.61 -3.85
C GLN A 1078 0.26 18.75 -5.01
N LEU A 1079 0.62 18.17 -6.16
CA LEU A 1079 -0.08 18.38 -7.43
C LEU A 1079 -1.06 17.24 -7.68
N VAL A 1080 -2.25 17.57 -8.20
CA VAL A 1080 -3.21 16.61 -8.73
C VAL A 1080 -3.24 16.78 -10.24
N ILE A 1081 -2.73 15.80 -10.98
CA ILE A 1081 -2.61 15.85 -12.43
C ILE A 1081 -3.78 15.05 -13.04
N PRO A 1082 -4.61 15.66 -13.90
CA PRO A 1082 -5.72 14.96 -14.55
C PRO A 1082 -5.27 13.68 -15.27
N ASN A 1083 -5.99 12.58 -15.06
CA ASN A 1083 -5.70 11.24 -15.61
C ASN A 1083 -4.39 10.59 -15.12
N PHE A 1084 -3.73 11.14 -14.10
CA PHE A 1084 -2.54 10.54 -13.49
C PHE A 1084 -2.70 10.35 -11.99
N GLY A 1085 -3.22 11.35 -11.27
CA GLY A 1085 -3.29 11.34 -9.81
C GLY A 1085 -2.27 12.29 -9.17
N HIS A 1086 -1.69 11.90 -8.03
CA HIS A 1086 -0.81 12.75 -7.24
C HIS A 1086 0.64 12.75 -7.71
N ALA A 1087 1.24 13.94 -7.85
CA ALA A 1087 2.67 14.13 -8.09
C ALA A 1087 3.22 15.25 -7.21
N SER A 1088 4.52 15.20 -6.90
CA SER A 1088 5.17 16.21 -6.05
C SER A 1088 5.95 17.24 -6.87
N ALA A 1089 6.38 16.86 -8.08
CA ALA A 1089 6.85 17.79 -9.09
C ALA A 1089 6.45 17.35 -10.50
N ALA A 1090 6.17 18.30 -11.37
CA ALA A 1090 5.78 18.05 -12.75
C ALA A 1090 6.33 19.11 -13.70
N LEU A 1091 6.58 18.71 -14.95
CA LEU A 1091 7.12 19.57 -16.00
C LEU A 1091 6.02 20.00 -16.95
N PHE A 1092 5.90 21.29 -17.15
CA PHE A 1092 4.97 21.91 -18.09
C PHE A 1092 5.74 22.39 -19.33
N ASN A 1093 5.35 21.86 -20.49
CA ASN A 1093 5.95 22.18 -21.79
C ASN A 1093 5.20 23.30 -22.55
N GLY A 1094 4.29 24.01 -21.88
CA GLY A 1094 3.42 25.02 -22.48
C GLY A 1094 2.04 24.52 -22.91
N THR A 1095 1.81 23.21 -22.95
CA THR A 1095 0.49 22.61 -23.28
C THR A 1095 0.03 21.55 -22.29
N ALA A 1096 0.93 20.69 -21.84
CA ALA A 1096 0.63 19.56 -20.96
C ALA A 1096 1.58 19.52 -19.77
N LEU A 1097 1.05 19.02 -18.65
CA LEU A 1097 1.78 18.79 -17.42
C LEU A 1097 2.17 17.31 -17.34
N THR A 1098 3.46 17.02 -17.28
CA THR A 1098 3.99 15.65 -17.19
C THR A 1098 4.55 15.40 -15.79
N PRO A 1099 4.12 14.35 -15.06
CA PRO A 1099 4.71 14.00 -13.77
C PRO A 1099 6.22 13.79 -13.89
N PHE A 1100 6.98 14.26 -12.90
CA PHE A 1100 8.44 14.17 -12.91
C PHE A 1100 8.98 13.51 -11.65
N ILE A 1101 8.61 14.02 -10.47
CA ILE A 1101 9.02 13.47 -9.16
C ILE A 1101 7.78 13.05 -8.38
N LEU A 1102 7.84 11.83 -7.85
CA LEU A 1102 6.87 11.30 -6.90
C LEU A 1102 7.56 11.17 -5.54
N THR A 1103 6.94 11.68 -4.49
CA THR A 1103 7.45 11.54 -3.13
C THR A 1103 6.39 10.99 -2.18
N SER A 1104 6.82 10.37 -1.10
CA SER A 1104 5.94 9.86 -0.05
C SER A 1104 6.49 10.17 1.34
N THR A 1105 5.59 10.24 2.33
CA THR A 1105 5.94 10.31 3.75
C THR A 1105 6.09 8.90 4.33
N SER A 1106 6.61 8.81 5.56
CA SER A 1106 6.76 7.56 6.33
C SER A 1106 5.45 6.82 6.58
N GLY A 1107 4.32 7.52 6.56
CA GLY A 1107 2.98 6.93 6.64
C GLY A 1107 2.46 6.35 5.32
N GLY A 1108 3.22 6.45 4.22
CA GLY A 1108 2.78 6.06 2.88
C GLY A 1108 1.90 7.11 2.18
N GLN A 1109 1.67 8.27 2.81
CA GLN A 1109 0.92 9.38 2.22
C GLN A 1109 1.75 10.13 1.18
N HIS A 1110 1.11 10.81 0.23
CA HIS A 1110 1.81 11.61 -0.78
C HIS A 1110 2.61 12.76 -0.15
N GLY A 1111 3.90 12.86 -0.50
CA GLY A 1111 4.77 13.93 -0.06
C GLY A 1111 4.65 15.17 -0.95
N ARG A 1112 5.26 16.28 -0.52
CA ARG A 1112 5.24 17.57 -1.23
C ARG A 1112 6.66 18.09 -1.47
N VAL A 1113 6.92 18.65 -2.65
CA VAL A 1113 8.18 19.37 -2.93
C VAL A 1113 7.93 20.87 -2.79
N SER A 1114 8.73 21.54 -1.98
CA SER A 1114 8.57 22.97 -1.69
C SER A 1114 9.37 23.83 -2.67
N GLN A 1115 10.65 23.49 -2.89
CA GLN A 1115 11.57 24.34 -3.66
C GLN A 1115 12.60 23.50 -4.43
N LEU A 1116 12.99 23.99 -5.61
CA LEU A 1116 14.24 23.64 -6.30
C LEU A 1116 15.28 24.74 -6.07
N PHE A 1117 16.50 24.36 -5.70
CA PHE A 1117 17.62 25.29 -5.53
C PHE A 1117 18.87 24.78 -6.25
N TYR A 1118 19.74 25.72 -6.65
CA TYR A 1118 20.90 25.45 -7.49
C TYR A 1118 22.10 26.34 -7.14
N GLU A 1119 23.28 25.91 -7.57
CA GLU A 1119 24.56 26.58 -7.31
C GLU A 1119 24.75 27.85 -8.13
N ASN A 1120 24.49 27.79 -9.44
CA ASN A 1120 24.72 28.90 -10.37
C ASN A 1120 23.41 29.57 -10.76
N LYS A 1121 23.47 30.89 -11.01
CA LYS A 1121 22.28 31.65 -11.45
C LYS A 1121 21.70 31.05 -12.73
N ASN A 1122 20.39 30.86 -12.74
CA ASN A 1122 19.69 30.30 -13.88
C ASN A 1122 19.80 31.21 -15.12
N PRO A 1123 20.31 30.70 -16.27
CA PRO A 1123 20.36 31.46 -17.51
C PRO A 1123 18.97 31.60 -18.17
N TYR A 1124 18.00 30.78 -17.75
CA TYR A 1124 16.62 30.63 -18.26
C TYR A 1124 16.48 30.20 -19.72
N ALA A 1125 17.49 30.41 -20.55
CA ALA A 1125 17.54 29.96 -21.93
C ALA A 1125 18.90 29.32 -22.20
N ARG A 1126 18.96 28.47 -23.22
CA ARG A 1126 20.23 27.88 -23.65
C ARG A 1126 21.14 28.99 -24.18
N GLU A 1127 22.41 29.00 -23.77
CA GLU A 1127 23.38 29.91 -24.38
C GLU A 1127 23.51 29.55 -25.86
N GLY A 1128 22.93 30.38 -26.74
CA GLY A 1128 23.16 30.23 -28.17
C GLY A 1128 24.65 30.32 -28.46
N ASP A 1129 25.14 29.58 -29.47
CA ASP A 1129 26.53 29.59 -29.94
C ASP A 1129 27.03 31.01 -30.30
N HIS A 1130 27.35 31.82 -29.30
CA HIS A 1130 28.00 33.09 -29.49
C HIS A 1130 29.48 32.81 -29.47
N HIS A 1131 30.10 32.86 -30.65
CA HIS A 1131 31.56 32.87 -30.76
C HIS A 1131 32.10 33.93 -29.79
N SER A 1132 33.04 33.52 -28.94
CA SER A 1132 33.78 34.39 -28.02
C SER A 1132 34.01 35.77 -28.63
N ASN A 1133 33.75 36.84 -27.87
CA ASN A 1133 34.00 38.21 -28.30
C ASN A 1133 35.40 38.39 -28.92
N GLY A 1134 36.39 37.58 -28.50
CA GLY A 1134 37.72 37.54 -29.10
C GLY A 1134 37.76 37.03 -30.55
N ILE A 1135 36.96 36.02 -30.91
CA ILE A 1135 36.85 35.49 -32.28
C ILE A 1135 36.13 36.50 -33.17
N VAL A 1136 35.07 37.15 -32.67
CA VAL A 1136 34.36 38.20 -33.44
C VAL A 1136 35.30 39.38 -33.73
N VAL A 1137 36.13 39.79 -32.76
CA VAL A 1137 37.17 40.81 -32.97
C VAL A 1137 38.24 40.33 -33.97
N LEU A 1138 38.65 39.06 -33.92
CA LEU A 1138 39.63 38.49 -34.85
C LEU A 1138 39.10 38.44 -36.29
N VAL A 1139 37.85 37.99 -36.49
CA VAL A 1139 37.19 37.94 -37.80
C VAL A 1139 37.00 39.36 -38.34
N SER A 1140 36.58 40.30 -37.50
CA SER A 1140 36.45 41.72 -37.86
C SER A 1140 37.79 42.32 -38.29
N PHE A 1141 38.88 41.98 -37.57
CA PHE A 1141 40.23 42.40 -37.92
C PHE A 1141 40.71 41.79 -39.24
N CYS A 1142 40.45 40.49 -39.48
CA CYS A 1142 40.77 39.82 -40.74
C CYS A 1142 40.00 40.41 -41.93
N CYS A 1143 38.71 40.71 -41.75
CA CYS A 1143 37.89 41.38 -42.77
C CYS A 1143 38.39 42.80 -43.07
N ALA A 1144 38.76 43.57 -42.04
CA ALA A 1144 39.34 44.91 -42.21
C ALA A 1144 40.68 44.84 -42.97
N LEU A 1145 41.55 43.88 -42.64
CA LEU A 1145 42.83 43.68 -43.32
C LEU A 1145 42.62 43.24 -44.78
N GLY A 1146 41.64 42.38 -45.05
CA GLY A 1146 41.24 41.96 -46.38
C GLY A 1146 40.72 43.12 -47.24
N CYS A 1147 39.89 43.99 -46.67
CA CYS A 1147 39.42 45.21 -47.35
C CYS A 1147 40.57 46.16 -47.69
N VAL A 1148 41.53 46.37 -46.78
CA VAL A 1148 42.73 47.18 -47.07
C VAL A 1148 43.56 46.56 -48.19
N PHE A 1149 43.75 45.23 -48.19
CA PHE A 1149 44.48 44.54 -49.24
C PHE A 1149 43.80 44.68 -50.61
N LEU A 1150 42.46 44.57 -50.65
CA LEU A 1150 41.68 44.78 -51.88
C LEU A 1150 41.79 46.22 -52.41
N ILE A 1151 41.78 47.22 -51.53
CA ILE A 1151 42.00 48.62 -51.92
C ILE A 1151 43.40 48.82 -52.50
N VAL A 1152 44.43 48.22 -51.89
CA VAL A 1152 45.80 48.28 -52.40
C VAL A 1152 45.93 47.58 -53.75
N ILE A 1153 45.35 46.40 -53.91
CA ILE A 1153 45.33 45.67 -55.19
C ILE A 1153 44.59 46.47 -56.26
N ALA A 1154 43.43 47.03 -55.94
CA ALA A 1154 42.70 47.91 -56.83
C ALA A 1154 43.55 49.12 -57.24
N GLY A 1155 44.26 49.74 -56.30
CA GLY A 1155 45.20 50.84 -56.56
C GLY A 1155 46.38 50.44 -57.45
N VAL A 1156 46.97 49.26 -57.25
CA VAL A 1156 48.05 48.72 -58.09
C VAL A 1156 47.55 48.41 -59.50
N ILE A 1157 46.36 47.82 -59.63
CA ILE A 1157 45.71 47.57 -60.92
C ILE A 1157 45.42 48.90 -61.62
N PHE A 1158 44.89 49.90 -60.91
CA PHE A 1158 44.62 51.23 -61.45
C PHE A 1158 45.91 51.90 -61.93
N ASN A 1159 47.00 51.82 -61.14
CA ASN A 1159 48.31 52.35 -61.51
C ASN A 1159 48.91 51.62 -62.73
N LYS A 1160 48.71 50.29 -62.83
CA LYS A 1160 49.16 49.50 -63.99
C LYS A 1160 48.34 49.79 -65.25
N ILE A 1161 47.04 50.07 -65.13
CA ILE A 1161 46.18 50.53 -66.22
C ILE A 1161 46.55 51.96 -66.65
N GLN A 1162 46.84 52.85 -65.69
CA GLN A 1162 47.28 54.22 -65.95
C GLN A 1162 48.65 54.24 -66.65
N ARG A 1163 49.61 53.43 -66.20
CA ARG A 1163 50.92 53.25 -66.86
C ARG A 1163 50.83 52.62 -68.24
N ARG A 1164 49.85 51.73 -68.50
CA ARG A 1164 49.58 51.22 -69.86
C ARG A 1164 48.98 52.28 -70.79
N ARG A 1165 48.19 53.22 -70.27
CA ARG A 1165 47.59 54.31 -71.05
C ARG A 1165 48.53 55.49 -71.31
N GLN A 1166 49.52 55.72 -70.44
CA GLN A 1166 50.40 56.89 -70.53
C GLN A 1166 51.69 56.71 -71.33
N GLY A 1167 52.00 55.49 -71.80
CA GLY A 1167 53.18 55.25 -72.64
C GLY A 1167 54.51 55.43 -71.90
N TYR A 1168 55.54 54.69 -72.33
CA TYR A 1168 56.85 54.67 -71.68
C TYR A 1168 57.61 55.96 -71.99
N VAL A 1169 57.90 56.79 -70.98
CA VAL A 1169 58.86 57.91 -71.09
C VAL A 1169 60.13 57.49 -70.35
N PRO A 1170 61.28 57.35 -71.04
CA PRO A 1170 62.55 57.07 -70.38
C PRO A 1170 63.00 58.33 -69.61
N GLY A 1171 63.21 58.18 -68.30
CA GLY A 1171 63.81 59.23 -67.47
C GLY A 1171 65.33 59.33 -67.72
N PRO A 1172 65.90 60.55 -67.72
CA PRO A 1172 67.27 60.81 -68.14
C PRO A 1172 68.32 60.24 -67.17
N GLN A 1173 69.39 59.68 -67.72
CA GLN A 1173 70.63 59.41 -66.99
C GLN A 1173 71.39 60.72 -66.77
N THR A 1174 71.73 61.03 -65.52
CA THR A 1174 72.94 61.80 -65.18
C THR A 1174 73.32 61.54 -63.72
N ASP A 1175 74.46 60.85 -63.60
CA ASP A 1175 75.62 61.05 -62.73
C ASP A 1175 75.54 61.73 -61.34
N ARG A 1176 76.40 61.19 -60.47
CA ARG A 1176 76.64 61.52 -59.06
C ARG A 1176 76.93 63.00 -58.78
N SER A 1177 76.48 63.51 -57.62
CA SER A 1177 77.33 64.30 -56.70
C SER A 1177 76.69 64.57 -55.32
N THR A 1178 77.45 64.23 -54.27
CA THR A 1178 77.76 64.98 -53.02
C THR A 1178 76.67 65.78 -52.26
N ASN A 1179 76.43 65.34 -51.02
CA ASN A 1179 76.42 66.07 -49.74
C ASN A 1179 76.12 67.58 -49.65
N MET A 1180 75.41 67.91 -48.56
CA MET A 1180 75.28 69.23 -47.87
C MET A 1180 74.39 70.25 -48.61
N GLN A 1181 73.52 71.05 -48.00
CA GLN A 1181 73.26 71.47 -46.63
C GLN A 1181 71.93 72.28 -46.67
N ARG A 1182 71.08 72.27 -45.62
CA ARG A 1182 70.79 73.42 -44.74
C ARG A 1182 70.50 74.75 -45.48
N LEU A 1183 69.41 75.49 -45.24
CA LEU A 1183 68.89 75.95 -43.94
C LEU A 1183 67.48 76.63 -44.15
N PRO A 1184 66.80 76.97 -43.04
CA PRO A 1184 65.43 77.50 -42.86
C PRO A 1184 65.48 79.04 -42.95
N PRO A 1185 64.86 79.88 -42.09
CA PRO A 1185 63.58 79.89 -41.37
C PRO A 1185 62.82 81.19 -41.71
N GLU A 1186 61.79 81.18 -42.56
CA GLU A 1186 61.05 82.42 -42.91
C GLU A 1186 59.53 82.25 -43.01
N TYR A 1187 58.97 81.11 -42.57
CA TYR A 1187 57.59 81.07 -42.07
C TYR A 1187 57.53 81.55 -40.61
N LEU A 1188 58.26 82.65 -40.36
CA LEU A 1188 58.15 83.54 -39.22
C LEU A 1188 56.73 84.11 -39.18
N PHE A 1189 56.00 83.74 -38.13
CA PHE A 1189 55.05 84.59 -37.41
C PHE A 1189 54.12 85.48 -38.25
N ASN A 1190 52.95 84.96 -38.59
CA ASN A 1190 51.76 85.80 -38.71
C ASN A 1190 50.59 85.17 -37.92
N THR A 1191 50.51 85.59 -36.65
CA THR A 1191 49.26 85.97 -35.96
C THR A 1191 48.12 84.94 -35.97
N LEU A 1192 47.85 84.17 -34.90
CA LEU A 1192 47.51 84.65 -33.55
C LEU A 1192 46.69 85.96 -33.58
N LYS A 1193 45.38 85.85 -33.83
CA LYS A 1193 44.35 86.69 -33.21
C LYS A 1193 42.96 86.01 -33.20
N ASN A 1194 42.64 85.45 -32.03
CA ASN A 1194 41.34 85.37 -31.35
C ASN A 1194 40.27 84.30 -31.65
N ARG A 1195 40.00 83.56 -30.55
CA ARG A 1195 38.73 83.18 -29.87
C ARG A 1195 37.83 82.05 -30.43
N ASN A 1196 37.77 80.98 -29.61
CA ASN A 1196 36.68 79.99 -29.38
C ASN A 1196 35.25 80.59 -29.31
N PRO A 1197 34.13 79.80 -29.29
CA PRO A 1197 34.00 78.33 -29.11
C PRO A 1197 32.95 77.56 -29.99
N ALA A 1198 33.02 76.21 -29.88
CA ALA A 1198 31.95 75.18 -29.92
C ALA A 1198 31.36 74.61 -31.26
N ALA A 1199 31.01 73.31 -31.16
CA ALA A 1199 30.66 72.23 -32.11
C ALA A 1199 29.26 72.34 -32.81
N PRO A 1200 28.68 71.36 -33.59
CA PRO A 1200 29.03 69.94 -33.84
C PRO A 1200 28.76 69.33 -35.27
N THR A 1201 29.05 68.02 -35.41
CA THR A 1201 28.46 66.92 -36.26
C THR A 1201 28.16 67.10 -37.75
N ILE A 1202 28.53 66.11 -38.59
CA ILE A 1202 27.67 64.97 -39.02
C ILE A 1202 28.53 63.70 -39.03
#